data_AF-A0A7X0Y1L8-F1
#
_entry.id   AF-A0A7X0Y1L8-F1
#
_cell.length_a   1.000
_cell.length_b   1.000
_cell.length_c   1.000
_cell.angle_alpha   90.00
_cell.angle_beta   90.00
_cell.angle_gamma   90.00
#
_symmetry.space_group_name_H-M   'P 1'
#
loop_
_entity.id
_entity.type
_entity.pdbx_description
1 polymer ?
#
loop_
_entity_poly.entity_id
_entity_poly.type
_entity_poly.pdbx_seq_one_letter_code
_entity_poly.pdbx_strand_id
1 'polypeptide(L)'
;MRIYKGIVFFIVLFSMLVGGITYHAHADEVKTKEMYVLENPTWLFNAGMSKGVTQDKQDLGIVLPANTKLEIRQTNPNFKGDLVLELLNTDAKKESEASFNSEWKSVSSEYTAVPFVRTTFTSEAPVIEYKVTDTMTELPTYSKDTNEDTYFQKWDASDAAFGLITTDYVQILIPKEDKAYLKKMDKFSSIDGLVKYYDSVFEKYNELAGLSFHPARATDKNIPNKYFMKADAASTPTAYYGPYYSGAKGSSAKTYMDADFIALHEIAHGYEGNFKEASLNVNEAWNELYCIGFLKNTVGNGLESDGWLLSFGGKELIERNVENNWHVNPQPINSWLIYYKTIFLATVQEKTGDQAFIHFNQEYRKMVYDGLEMKDKQKLLDLISKYYGETSKFDITPAIKSVQGSISDKQAEDNRYHNYTPVASLNEVVPSKDVAGLQKQLGLVFPFSLVDTDQLATVSSLSGEARLKLDINDFSQIEGEDITIMNGSKVVRKVKVTSPDMVIDNLPNGIYTMYLPLGKSMKYAVSEHYLRIKESVNNVTIKYTEKQASPLANQDIHFLGLGDNNYALASVDISRNEIEISTSAKDPHSYFGSDIYSKIEVLDENGNVTYTKIMTGANTSLGSVTTHIEPGYKLRIYHIEPNRLLVDGVSMKQTTSIFNVTKTGLVNEDGTTKDTLISKIEKAALEIQSNPLMMAQSNVERKNDLGLAILALAEPERSTLLSKYADIANASLPEKMVTDITTLNTVTQKTGKIAVNILPKEASQKVTFVSSDPSVLKINSAGEWETVGAGNANIIITSNMDETLQTIIPVVVEVSNDALTVKPYRVGESDITGTFGSNIWKVRLWINDKVVAQATTNADGSYQFANASSFVKLATDKVEVVGVDKAYVEKNRIQVPVEKAADYDAHLTASTFNDTMTQLSGTYGKDIFKVRLWVNDKVVTQATTKADGTYEFPNASSFILKKTDKVEVVAVDSQYNEITRIEVTLDGNWDPKNKLTAEDYFIQGSYLSGTYESDIYKVRLWVNGAVVAQASTENGSYKFKNISSFIYDGDAVEVVAVDKQYKEINRIQVKVATDINRLIIGANYSLGNKALIGTYGSDIKAIKLFVNGKFVQDVTLDTAKLTYEVDKADTIILKKTDSVCVKGYDSSGQEITQFIHGVK
;
A
#
# COMPACT_ATOMS: atom_id res chain seq x y z
N MET A 1 77.93 -38.65 -61.19
CA MET A 1 79.24 -38.15 -60.70
C MET A 1 79.17 -38.11 -59.18
N ARG A 2 79.58 -39.19 -58.47
CA ARG A 2 80.70 -39.26 -57.49
C ARG A 2 80.62 -38.18 -56.38
N ILE A 3 80.19 -38.44 -55.14
CA ILE A 3 80.74 -39.22 -53.99
C ILE A 3 82.12 -38.74 -53.46
N TYR A 4 82.16 -38.42 -52.14
CA TYR A 4 83.19 -38.56 -51.06
C TYR A 4 83.43 -37.24 -50.28
N LYS A 5 83.04 -37.09 -48.99
CA LYS A 5 83.59 -37.69 -47.73
C LYS A 5 85.11 -37.44 -47.60
N GLY A 6 85.71 -37.00 -46.49
CA GLY A 6 85.31 -36.74 -45.11
C GLY A 6 86.58 -36.67 -44.23
N ILE A 7 86.42 -36.25 -42.96
CA ILE A 7 87.26 -36.59 -41.79
C ILE A 7 88.67 -35.98 -41.71
N VAL A 8 88.78 -34.92 -40.90
CA VAL A 8 89.85 -34.72 -39.91
C VAL A 8 89.12 -34.39 -38.60
N PHE A 9 88.79 -35.40 -37.80
CA PHE A 9 89.59 -35.95 -36.68
C PHE A 9 89.10 -35.39 -35.32
N PHE A 10 88.10 -36.11 -34.80
CA PHE A 10 87.87 -36.30 -33.37
C PHE A 10 89.20 -36.57 -32.65
N ILE A 11 89.33 -36.07 -31.42
CA ILE A 11 90.42 -36.25 -30.42
C ILE A 11 91.14 -34.92 -30.11
N VAL A 12 90.38 -33.98 -29.54
CA VAL A 12 90.76 -33.27 -28.31
C VAL A 12 89.56 -33.41 -27.37
N LEU A 13 89.33 -34.65 -26.93
CA LEU A 13 88.44 -34.95 -25.83
C LEU A 13 89.26 -34.81 -24.55
N PHE A 14 88.72 -34.04 -23.61
CA PHE A 14 88.84 -34.29 -22.17
C PHE A 14 90.16 -33.96 -21.44
N SER A 15 90.34 -32.67 -21.15
CA SER A 15 90.92 -32.15 -19.89
C SER A 15 91.03 -30.62 -20.02
N MET A 16 90.57 -29.73 -19.14
CA MET A 16 89.95 -29.78 -17.83
C MET A 16 89.35 -28.37 -17.60
N LEU A 17 88.15 -28.35 -17.03
CA LEU A 17 87.76 -27.47 -15.92
C LEU A 17 88.67 -26.26 -15.61
N VAL A 18 88.13 -25.03 -15.71
CA VAL A 18 87.93 -24.08 -14.59
C VAL A 18 87.56 -22.70 -15.17
N GLY A 19 86.39 -22.20 -14.75
CA GLY A 19 86.17 -20.79 -14.38
C GLY A 19 86.15 -19.75 -15.50
N GLY A 20 84.96 -19.43 -16.00
CA GLY A 20 84.70 -18.21 -16.75
C GLY A 20 83.22 -17.84 -16.69
N ILE A 21 82.75 -17.44 -15.51
CA ILE A 21 81.42 -16.82 -15.35
C ILE A 21 81.46 -15.51 -16.13
N THR A 22 80.86 -15.48 -17.32
CA THR A 22 80.48 -14.24 -17.97
C THR A 22 79.07 -13.91 -17.49
N TYR A 23 78.98 -13.03 -16.51
CA TYR A 23 77.72 -12.33 -16.19
C TYR A 23 77.30 -11.54 -17.43
N HIS A 24 76.31 -12.02 -18.17
CA HIS A 24 75.51 -11.14 -19.02
C HIS A 24 74.52 -10.44 -18.09
N ALA A 25 74.84 -9.20 -17.73
CA ALA A 25 73.86 -8.30 -17.15
C ALA A 25 72.82 -8.00 -18.24
N HIS A 26 71.68 -8.68 -18.19
CA HIS A 26 70.52 -8.29 -18.99
C HIS A 26 70.03 -6.94 -18.44
N ALA A 27 70.06 -5.91 -19.28
CA ALA A 27 69.52 -4.60 -18.93
C ALA A 27 67.99 -4.64 -18.97
N ASP A 28 67.33 -4.01 -17.99
CA ASP A 28 65.87 -3.85 -17.95
C ASP A 28 65.35 -3.27 -19.27
N GLU A 29 64.33 -3.89 -19.87
CA GLU A 29 63.71 -3.36 -21.08
C GLU A 29 62.64 -2.32 -20.70
N VAL A 30 62.79 -1.08 -21.15
CA VAL A 30 61.73 -0.06 -21.02
C VAL A 30 60.70 -0.28 -22.11
N LYS A 31 59.47 -0.65 -21.73
CA LYS A 31 58.31 -0.72 -22.61
C LYS A 31 57.53 0.59 -22.55
N THR A 32 56.99 1.00 -23.70
CA THR A 32 56.08 2.15 -23.81
C THR A 32 54.71 1.65 -24.28
N LYS A 33 53.64 2.10 -23.61
CA LYS A 33 52.25 1.78 -24.00
C LYS A 33 51.41 3.05 -24.00
N GLU A 34 50.73 3.31 -25.11
CA GLU A 34 49.68 4.33 -25.16
C GLU A 34 48.38 3.70 -24.64
N MET A 35 47.71 4.42 -23.74
CA MET A 35 46.53 3.94 -23.03
C MET A 35 45.29 4.60 -23.62
N TYR A 36 44.22 3.85 -23.86
CA TYR A 36 42.97 4.44 -24.31
C TYR A 36 42.23 5.12 -23.16
N VAL A 37 41.35 6.04 -23.52
CA VAL A 37 40.46 6.77 -22.60
C VAL A 37 39.01 6.49 -22.97
N LEU A 38 38.11 6.65 -22.00
CA LEU A 38 36.66 6.58 -22.23
C LEU A 38 36.02 7.93 -21.96
N GLU A 39 34.90 8.22 -22.61
CA GLU A 39 34.07 9.37 -22.25
C GLU A 39 33.46 9.14 -20.86
N ASN A 40 33.41 10.19 -20.02
CA ASN A 40 32.75 10.12 -18.71
C ASN A 40 31.22 10.04 -18.89
N PRO A 41 30.55 8.91 -18.63
CA PRO A 41 29.14 8.71 -18.93
C PRO A 41 28.24 9.25 -17.81
N THR A 42 28.25 10.56 -17.57
CA THR A 42 27.51 11.17 -16.46
C THR A 42 26.01 10.87 -16.49
N TRP A 43 25.43 10.65 -17.68
CA TRP A 43 24.02 10.26 -17.84
C TRP A 43 23.72 8.85 -17.31
N LEU A 44 24.66 7.91 -17.37
CA LEU A 44 24.49 6.57 -16.79
C LEU A 44 24.63 6.63 -15.26
N PHE A 45 25.69 7.31 -14.77
CA PHE A 45 25.96 7.42 -13.34
C PHE A 45 24.86 8.16 -12.59
N ASN A 46 24.33 9.27 -13.14
CA ASN A 46 23.23 10.01 -12.52
C ASN A 46 22.00 9.12 -12.36
N ALA A 47 21.71 8.26 -13.35
CA ALA A 47 20.61 7.31 -13.28
C ALA A 47 20.86 6.11 -12.33
N GLY A 48 22.07 5.95 -11.80
CA GLY A 48 22.48 4.81 -10.98
C GLY A 48 23.02 3.60 -11.76
N MET A 49 23.14 3.71 -13.08
CA MET A 49 23.60 2.62 -13.94
C MET A 49 25.12 2.65 -14.05
N SER A 50 25.79 1.69 -13.41
CA SER A 50 27.26 1.64 -13.39
C SER A 50 27.86 0.87 -14.56
N LYS A 51 27.12 -0.09 -15.15
CA LYS A 51 27.43 -0.88 -16.36
C LYS A 51 28.90 -1.29 -16.52
N GLY A 52 29.58 -1.65 -15.43
CA GLY A 52 31.00 -2.01 -15.44
C GLY A 52 31.96 -0.88 -15.89
N VAL A 53 31.52 0.38 -15.93
CA VAL A 53 32.30 1.51 -16.47
C VAL A 53 33.59 1.71 -15.70
N THR A 54 33.52 1.60 -14.38
CA THR A 54 34.66 1.70 -13.47
C THR A 54 35.46 0.40 -13.35
N GLN A 55 35.04 -0.67 -14.04
CA GLN A 55 35.78 -1.92 -14.11
C GLN A 55 36.79 -1.95 -15.27
N ASP A 56 36.60 -1.11 -16.30
CA ASP A 56 37.46 -1.12 -17.48
C ASP A 56 38.91 -0.74 -17.12
N LYS A 57 39.85 -1.59 -17.53
CA LYS A 57 41.28 -1.42 -17.22
C LYS A 57 42.17 -2.04 -18.29
N GLN A 58 43.43 -1.65 -18.29
CA GLN A 58 44.37 -1.96 -19.35
C GLN A 58 45.60 -2.67 -18.77
N ASP A 59 45.85 -3.90 -19.21
CA ASP A 59 46.96 -4.73 -18.72
C ASP A 59 48.33 -4.18 -19.18
N LEU A 60 49.42 -4.55 -18.50
CA LEU A 60 50.79 -4.25 -18.96
C LEU A 60 51.43 -5.40 -19.77
N GLY A 61 50.68 -6.45 -20.10
CA GLY A 61 51.18 -7.62 -20.82
C GLY A 61 52.14 -8.51 -20.04
N ILE A 62 52.24 -8.34 -18.72
CA ILE A 62 53.19 -9.07 -17.86
C ILE A 62 52.51 -9.65 -16.62
N VAL A 63 53.06 -10.76 -16.12
CA VAL A 63 52.80 -11.29 -14.78
C VAL A 63 53.97 -10.90 -13.88
N LEU A 64 53.68 -10.16 -12.81
CA LEU A 64 54.65 -9.69 -11.82
C LEU A 64 54.79 -10.73 -10.71
N PRO A 65 55.95 -11.38 -10.54
CA PRO A 65 56.16 -12.33 -9.44
C PRO A 65 56.15 -11.63 -8.07
N ALA A 66 55.80 -12.39 -7.03
CA ALA A 66 55.90 -11.96 -5.65
C ALA A 66 57.25 -11.29 -5.32
N ASN A 67 57.19 -10.15 -4.63
CA ASN A 67 58.31 -9.32 -4.18
C ASN A 67 59.21 -8.76 -5.30
N THR A 68 58.76 -8.80 -6.56
CA THR A 68 59.47 -8.19 -7.68
C THR A 68 59.06 -6.73 -7.84
N LYS A 69 60.02 -5.84 -8.14
CA LYS A 69 59.77 -4.42 -8.36
C LYS A 69 59.36 -4.17 -9.82
N LEU A 70 58.30 -3.41 -10.01
CA LEU A 70 57.89 -2.78 -11.26
C LEU A 70 58.14 -1.29 -11.15
N GLU A 71 58.99 -0.73 -12.01
CA GLU A 71 59.12 0.72 -12.17
C GLU A 71 58.20 1.20 -13.29
N ILE A 72 57.41 2.23 -13.03
CA ILE A 72 56.41 2.78 -13.96
C ILE A 72 56.36 4.31 -13.87
N ARG A 73 56.08 4.99 -15.00
CA ARG A 73 55.77 6.42 -15.08
C ARG A 73 54.83 6.73 -16.25
N GLN A 74 54.22 7.90 -16.22
CA GLN A 74 53.45 8.50 -17.30
C GLN A 74 54.34 9.51 -18.07
N THR A 75 54.27 9.56 -19.40
CA THR A 75 55.18 10.38 -20.22
C THR A 75 54.51 11.33 -21.20
N ASN A 76 53.19 11.24 -21.41
CA ASN A 76 52.49 12.22 -22.24
C ASN A 76 52.40 13.57 -21.50
N PRO A 77 53.07 14.64 -21.98
CA PRO A 77 53.08 15.94 -21.32
C PRO A 77 51.72 16.64 -21.29
N ASN A 78 50.77 16.24 -22.15
CA ASN A 78 49.44 16.85 -22.23
C ASN A 78 48.47 16.28 -21.19
N PHE A 79 48.74 15.10 -20.65
CA PHE A 79 47.93 14.52 -19.58
C PHE A 79 48.32 15.12 -18.21
N LYS A 80 47.34 15.54 -17.41
CA LYS A 80 47.54 16.31 -16.16
C LYS A 80 47.00 15.64 -14.89
N GLY A 81 46.74 14.34 -14.93
CA GLY A 81 46.24 13.57 -13.78
C GLY A 81 47.25 12.55 -13.25
N ASP A 82 46.88 11.91 -12.12
CA ASP A 82 47.52 10.68 -11.68
C ASP A 82 46.80 9.47 -12.29
N LEU A 83 47.57 8.42 -12.57
CA LEU A 83 47.06 7.10 -12.99
C LEU A 83 47.06 6.14 -11.80
N VAL A 84 46.14 5.19 -11.79
CA VAL A 84 46.09 4.13 -10.75
C VAL A 84 46.52 2.81 -11.36
N LEU A 85 47.62 2.25 -10.85
CA LEU A 85 48.07 0.89 -11.12
C LEU A 85 47.47 -0.06 -10.08
N GLU A 86 46.80 -1.10 -10.52
CA GLU A 86 46.26 -2.21 -9.72
C GLU A 86 47.10 -3.47 -9.95
N LEU A 87 47.55 -4.11 -8.88
CA LEU A 87 48.22 -5.41 -8.91
C LEU A 87 47.21 -6.50 -8.52
N LEU A 88 46.54 -7.08 -9.51
CA LEU A 88 45.40 -7.98 -9.32
C LEU A 88 45.79 -9.46 -9.33
N ASN A 89 45.10 -10.29 -8.54
CA ASN A 89 45.27 -11.73 -8.47
C ASN A 89 43.93 -12.43 -8.12
N THR A 90 43.97 -13.64 -7.55
CA THR A 90 42.76 -14.42 -7.23
C THR A 90 42.18 -14.12 -5.84
N ASP A 91 42.71 -13.17 -5.08
CA ASP A 91 42.33 -12.91 -3.69
C ASP A 91 42.40 -11.40 -3.41
N ALA A 92 41.25 -10.75 -3.31
CA ALA A 92 41.16 -9.30 -3.15
C ALA A 92 41.93 -8.75 -1.93
N LYS A 93 42.15 -9.58 -0.90
CA LYS A 93 42.93 -9.17 0.29
C LYS A 93 44.44 -9.19 0.08
N LYS A 94 44.91 -9.77 -1.03
CA LYS A 94 46.31 -9.88 -1.42
C LYS A 94 46.67 -8.97 -2.59
N GLU A 95 45.72 -8.16 -3.03
CA GLU A 95 45.89 -7.20 -4.12
C GLU A 95 46.32 -5.84 -3.54
N SER A 96 46.94 -5.01 -4.38
CA SER A 96 47.35 -3.67 -4.00
C SER A 96 47.16 -2.70 -5.16
N GLU A 97 47.08 -1.41 -4.83
CA GLU A 97 47.00 -0.34 -5.82
C GLU A 97 48.00 0.78 -5.51
N ALA A 98 48.41 1.52 -6.53
CA ALA A 98 49.36 2.61 -6.41
C ALA A 98 49.10 3.71 -7.46
N SER A 99 48.95 4.95 -7.00
CA SER A 99 48.88 6.12 -7.90
C SER A 99 50.26 6.53 -8.44
N PHE A 100 50.40 6.85 -9.73
CA PHE A 100 51.66 7.28 -10.34
C PHE A 100 51.44 8.39 -11.37
N ASN A 101 52.49 9.15 -11.68
CA ASN A 101 52.46 10.30 -12.58
C ASN A 101 53.74 10.35 -13.43
N SER A 102 54.25 11.55 -13.75
CA SER A 102 55.43 11.73 -14.60
C SER A 102 56.74 11.20 -14.01
N GLU A 103 56.81 11.02 -12.69
CA GLU A 103 57.99 10.52 -12.01
C GLU A 103 58.03 8.98 -11.99
N TRP A 104 59.23 8.42 -12.08
CA TRP A 104 59.43 6.97 -11.91
C TRP A 104 58.99 6.53 -10.51
N LYS A 105 58.02 5.62 -10.47
CA LYS A 105 57.53 5.01 -9.23
C LYS A 105 57.84 3.51 -9.22
N SER A 106 58.45 3.04 -8.14
CA SER A 106 58.66 1.62 -7.87
C SER A 106 57.46 1.06 -7.10
N VAL A 107 56.86 -0.01 -7.61
CA VAL A 107 55.71 -0.72 -7.00
C VAL A 107 56.04 -2.22 -6.93
N SER A 108 55.56 -2.91 -5.89
CA SER A 108 55.70 -4.36 -5.74
C SER A 108 54.52 -4.93 -4.94
N SER A 109 54.27 -6.23 -5.06
CA SER A 109 53.32 -6.97 -4.22
C SER A 109 54.00 -8.15 -3.54
N GLU A 110 53.57 -8.52 -2.33
CA GLU A 110 54.01 -9.76 -1.66
C GLU A 110 53.58 -11.03 -2.40
N TYR A 111 52.63 -10.90 -3.33
CA TYR A 111 52.01 -11.99 -4.07
C TYR A 111 52.18 -11.79 -5.57
N THR A 112 52.22 -12.90 -6.31
CA THR A 112 52.21 -12.87 -7.77
C THR A 112 50.91 -12.23 -8.25
N ALA A 113 51.02 -11.24 -9.14
CA ALA A 113 49.88 -10.45 -9.59
C ALA A 113 50.05 -10.02 -11.06
N VAL A 114 48.97 -9.56 -11.66
CA VAL A 114 48.96 -8.97 -13.00
C VAL A 114 48.73 -7.46 -12.86
N PRO A 115 49.64 -6.62 -13.38
CA PRO A 115 49.48 -5.16 -13.33
C PRO A 115 48.47 -4.68 -14.37
N PHE A 116 47.48 -3.92 -13.92
CA PHE A 116 46.49 -3.22 -14.73
C PHE A 116 46.47 -1.74 -14.39
N VAL A 117 46.29 -0.87 -15.38
CA VAL A 117 46.05 0.55 -15.16
C VAL A 117 44.56 0.83 -15.37
N ARG A 118 43.91 1.49 -14.41
CA ARG A 118 42.50 1.89 -14.54
C ARG A 118 42.33 2.84 -15.72
N THR A 119 41.31 2.59 -16.53
CA THR A 119 41.00 3.46 -17.67
C THR A 119 40.52 4.83 -17.20
N THR A 120 41.04 5.90 -17.82
CA THR A 120 40.74 7.27 -17.43
C THR A 120 39.65 7.90 -18.30
N PHE A 121 38.92 8.86 -17.71
CA PHE A 121 37.86 9.60 -18.38
C PHE A 121 38.29 11.02 -18.79
N THR A 122 39.40 11.11 -19.51
CA THR A 122 40.06 12.37 -19.92
C THR A 122 40.03 12.57 -21.43
N SER A 123 40.25 13.79 -21.90
CA SER A 123 40.39 14.06 -23.35
C SER A 123 41.76 13.65 -23.91
N GLU A 124 42.80 13.66 -23.07
CA GLU A 124 44.17 13.29 -23.45
C GLU A 124 44.46 11.85 -23.02
N ALA A 125 45.01 11.06 -23.94
CA ALA A 125 45.42 9.68 -23.70
C ALA A 125 46.74 9.60 -22.91
N PRO A 126 46.82 8.87 -21.79
CA PRO A 126 48.09 8.68 -21.11
C PRO A 126 49.03 7.81 -21.95
N VAL A 127 50.31 8.17 -22.00
CA VAL A 127 51.38 7.27 -22.45
C VAL A 127 52.16 6.85 -21.22
N ILE A 128 52.39 5.56 -21.03
CA ILE A 128 53.12 5.03 -19.88
C ILE A 128 54.41 4.36 -20.33
N GLU A 129 55.44 4.47 -19.49
CA GLU A 129 56.67 3.70 -19.59
C GLU A 129 56.82 2.82 -18.36
N TYR A 130 57.24 1.57 -18.55
CA TYR A 130 57.50 0.63 -17.47
C TYR A 130 58.65 -0.29 -17.79
N LYS A 131 59.37 -0.75 -16.76
CA LYS A 131 60.53 -1.64 -16.92
C LYS A 131 60.15 -3.10 -16.77
N VAL A 132 60.47 -3.90 -17.77
CA VAL A 132 60.31 -5.35 -17.78
C VAL A 132 61.67 -6.01 -17.56
N THR A 133 61.74 -6.90 -16.58
CA THR A 133 62.93 -7.67 -16.22
C THR A 133 62.80 -9.12 -16.67
N ASP A 134 63.91 -9.85 -16.72
CA ASP A 134 63.95 -11.28 -17.03
C ASP A 134 63.21 -12.16 -16.00
N THR A 135 62.95 -11.64 -14.81
CA THR A 135 62.14 -12.29 -13.78
C THR A 135 60.63 -12.23 -14.05
N MET A 136 60.16 -11.32 -14.90
CA MET A 136 58.74 -11.19 -15.27
C MET A 136 58.39 -12.10 -16.43
N THR A 137 57.17 -12.63 -16.45
CA THR A 137 56.70 -13.48 -17.57
C THR A 137 55.66 -12.72 -18.41
N GLU A 138 55.65 -12.97 -19.72
CA GLU A 138 54.61 -12.46 -20.62
C GLU A 138 53.23 -12.99 -20.18
N LEU A 139 52.23 -12.12 -20.10
CA LEU A 139 50.84 -12.49 -19.83
C LEU A 139 50.22 -13.05 -21.12
N PRO A 140 49.91 -14.36 -21.20
CA PRO A 140 49.22 -14.92 -22.35
C PRO A 140 47.82 -14.31 -22.45
N THR A 141 47.55 -13.65 -23.56
CA THR A 141 46.27 -12.96 -23.80
C THR A 141 45.57 -13.56 -25.01
N TYR A 142 44.26 -13.80 -24.87
CA TYR A 142 43.37 -14.22 -25.95
C TYR A 142 42.36 -13.11 -26.21
N SER A 143 42.23 -12.70 -27.47
CA SER A 143 41.14 -11.86 -27.97
C SER A 143 40.42 -12.57 -29.12
N LYS A 144 39.26 -12.05 -29.53
CA LYS A 144 38.51 -12.54 -30.70
C LYS A 144 39.43 -12.83 -31.89
N ASP A 145 39.24 -14.01 -32.51
CA ASP A 145 40.02 -14.53 -33.64
C ASP A 145 41.49 -14.86 -33.34
N THR A 146 41.92 -14.83 -32.07
CA THR A 146 43.24 -15.36 -31.68
C THR A 146 43.29 -16.87 -31.92
N ASN A 147 44.38 -17.37 -32.48
CA ASN A 147 44.56 -18.80 -32.66
C ASN A 147 44.73 -19.49 -31.29
N GLU A 148 43.76 -20.33 -30.92
CA GLU A 148 43.66 -20.97 -29.61
C GLU A 148 44.84 -21.92 -29.31
N ASP A 149 45.29 -22.69 -30.30
CA ASP A 149 46.47 -23.56 -30.16
C ASP A 149 47.72 -22.73 -29.86
N THR A 150 47.91 -21.60 -30.54
CA THR A 150 49.06 -20.72 -30.33
C THR A 150 49.00 -20.05 -28.96
N TYR A 151 47.82 -19.65 -28.51
CA TYR A 151 47.60 -19.10 -27.17
C TYR A 151 48.01 -20.10 -26.07
N PHE A 152 47.53 -21.34 -26.16
CA PHE A 152 47.89 -22.37 -25.19
C PHE A 152 49.34 -22.81 -25.29
N GLN A 153 49.92 -22.89 -26.50
CA GLN A 153 51.34 -23.17 -26.67
C GLN A 153 52.22 -22.11 -25.99
N LYS A 154 51.87 -20.83 -26.13
CA LYS A 154 52.56 -19.73 -25.42
C LYS A 154 52.43 -19.86 -23.91
N TRP A 155 51.22 -20.11 -23.40
CA TRP A 155 50.99 -20.25 -21.96
C TRP A 155 51.66 -21.51 -21.37
N ASP A 156 51.70 -22.61 -22.12
CA ASP A 156 52.41 -23.82 -21.70
C ASP A 156 53.93 -23.61 -21.72
N ALA A 157 54.47 -22.82 -22.66
CA ALA A 157 55.89 -22.52 -22.75
C ALA A 157 56.37 -21.54 -21.65
N SER A 158 55.58 -20.53 -21.31
CA SER A 158 55.94 -19.54 -20.28
C SER A 158 55.63 -19.98 -18.85
N ASP A 159 54.78 -20.99 -18.69
CA ASP A 159 54.25 -21.47 -17.41
C ASP A 159 53.64 -20.35 -16.53
N ALA A 160 53.15 -19.28 -17.18
CA ALA A 160 52.64 -18.08 -16.51
C ALA A 160 51.53 -18.38 -15.49
N ALA A 161 51.53 -17.65 -14.37
CA ALA A 161 50.56 -17.86 -13.28
C ALA A 161 49.13 -17.46 -13.66
N PHE A 162 48.97 -16.64 -14.70
CA PHE A 162 47.69 -16.13 -15.19
C PHE A 162 47.68 -16.10 -16.72
N GLY A 163 46.47 -16.11 -17.28
CA GLY A 163 46.17 -15.72 -18.64
C GLY A 163 44.99 -14.74 -18.65
N LEU A 164 44.79 -14.05 -19.76
CA LEU A 164 43.72 -13.06 -19.90
C LEU A 164 42.88 -13.37 -21.14
N ILE A 165 41.55 -13.33 -20.99
CA ILE A 165 40.61 -13.34 -22.11
C ILE A 165 40.00 -11.95 -22.23
N THR A 166 40.00 -11.37 -23.42
CA THR A 166 39.47 -10.02 -23.67
C THR A 166 38.50 -10.03 -24.85
N THR A 167 37.33 -9.42 -24.66
CA THR A 167 36.30 -9.17 -25.68
C THR A 167 36.03 -7.67 -25.80
N ASP A 168 35.07 -7.28 -26.64
CA ASP A 168 34.60 -5.89 -26.73
C ASP A 168 33.92 -5.41 -25.42
N TYR A 169 33.44 -6.35 -24.58
CA TYR A 169 32.68 -6.06 -23.37
C TYR A 169 33.27 -6.64 -22.08
N VAL A 170 34.21 -7.58 -22.14
CA VAL A 170 34.69 -8.32 -20.96
C VAL A 170 36.19 -8.52 -20.97
N GLN A 171 36.79 -8.50 -19.79
CA GLN A 171 38.12 -9.00 -19.48
C GLN A 171 38.00 -10.06 -18.39
N ILE A 172 38.51 -11.27 -18.61
CA ILE A 172 38.51 -12.34 -17.61
C ILE A 172 39.94 -12.74 -17.26
N LEU A 173 40.34 -12.47 -16.02
CA LEU A 173 41.64 -12.89 -15.50
C LEU A 173 41.59 -14.35 -15.07
N ILE A 174 42.22 -15.23 -15.83
CA ILE A 174 42.18 -16.68 -15.65
C ILE A 174 43.41 -17.14 -14.88
N PRO A 175 43.26 -17.69 -13.67
CA PRO A 175 44.37 -18.29 -12.94
C PRO A 175 44.82 -19.58 -13.60
N LYS A 176 46.10 -19.91 -13.47
CA LYS A 176 46.70 -21.11 -14.07
C LYS A 176 45.96 -22.42 -13.74
N GLU A 177 45.34 -22.51 -12.55
CA GLU A 177 44.57 -23.68 -12.15
C GLU A 177 43.37 -23.97 -13.08
N ASP A 178 42.81 -22.92 -13.70
CA ASP A 178 41.68 -23.05 -14.61
C ASP A 178 42.11 -23.32 -16.06
N LYS A 179 43.41 -23.27 -16.39
CA LYS A 179 43.91 -23.48 -17.76
C LYS A 179 43.45 -24.82 -18.35
N ALA A 180 43.43 -25.88 -17.54
CA ALA A 180 42.97 -27.19 -18.00
C ALA A 180 41.47 -27.21 -18.31
N TYR A 181 40.67 -26.48 -17.53
CA TYR A 181 39.24 -26.33 -17.79
C TYR A 181 38.99 -25.47 -19.03
N LEU A 182 39.72 -24.36 -19.20
CA LEU A 182 39.60 -23.50 -20.37
C LEU A 182 39.87 -24.24 -21.70
N LYS A 183 40.83 -25.19 -21.71
CA LYS A 183 41.10 -26.07 -22.86
C LYS A 183 39.94 -27.02 -23.20
N LYS A 184 39.04 -27.28 -22.25
CA LYS A 184 37.96 -28.26 -22.36
C LYS A 184 36.75 -27.85 -21.51
N MET A 185 36.15 -26.73 -21.87
CA MET A 185 34.94 -26.23 -21.21
C MET A 185 33.75 -27.14 -21.50
N ASP A 186 32.81 -27.20 -20.56
CA ASP A 186 31.64 -28.09 -20.68
C ASP A 186 30.61 -27.56 -21.70
N LYS A 187 30.40 -26.23 -21.74
CA LYS A 187 29.36 -25.59 -22.57
C LYS A 187 29.87 -25.04 -23.91
N PHE A 188 31.18 -24.80 -24.04
CA PHE A 188 31.77 -24.15 -25.20
C PHE A 188 32.87 -25.02 -25.79
N SER A 189 32.85 -25.17 -27.11
CA SER A 189 33.85 -25.96 -27.84
C SER A 189 35.18 -25.23 -28.05
N SER A 190 35.23 -23.92 -27.79
CA SER A 190 36.41 -23.05 -27.97
C SER A 190 36.28 -21.76 -27.16
N ILE A 191 37.37 -21.01 -27.01
CA ILE A 191 37.34 -19.68 -26.36
C ILE A 191 36.49 -18.71 -27.19
N ASP A 192 36.54 -18.75 -28.52
CA ASP A 192 35.66 -17.95 -29.39
C ASP A 192 34.16 -18.23 -29.14
N GLY A 193 33.79 -19.45 -28.72
CA GLY A 193 32.42 -19.77 -28.34
C GLY A 193 31.98 -19.03 -27.08
N LEU A 194 32.85 -18.96 -26.07
CA LEU A 194 32.65 -18.18 -24.85
C LEU A 194 32.57 -16.67 -25.15
N VAL A 195 33.45 -16.16 -26.02
CA VAL A 195 33.45 -14.75 -26.45
C VAL A 195 32.12 -14.38 -27.10
N LYS A 196 31.66 -15.16 -28.08
CA LYS A 196 30.38 -14.94 -28.77
C LYS A 196 29.19 -14.97 -27.81
N TYR A 197 29.22 -15.85 -26.81
CA TYR A 197 28.19 -15.89 -25.78
C TYR A 197 28.13 -14.57 -25.02
N TYR A 198 29.26 -14.08 -24.50
CA TYR A 198 29.28 -12.82 -23.77
C TYR A 198 28.90 -11.63 -24.66
N ASP A 199 29.40 -11.55 -25.89
CA ASP A 199 28.98 -10.51 -26.84
C ASP A 199 27.44 -10.48 -26.95
N SER A 200 26.79 -11.64 -27.12
CA SER A 200 25.32 -11.72 -27.21
C SER A 200 24.59 -11.28 -25.93
N VAL A 201 25.13 -11.59 -24.75
CA VAL A 201 24.56 -11.16 -23.46
C VAL A 201 24.62 -9.64 -23.34
N PHE A 202 25.79 -9.05 -23.58
CA PHE A 202 25.99 -7.62 -23.46
C PHE A 202 25.21 -6.85 -24.53
N GLU A 203 25.17 -7.32 -25.78
CA GLU A 203 24.34 -6.74 -26.83
C GLU A 203 22.86 -6.73 -26.43
N LYS A 204 22.32 -7.84 -25.94
CA LYS A 204 20.91 -7.89 -25.52
C LYS A 204 20.64 -7.04 -24.29
N TYR A 205 21.54 -6.99 -23.31
CA TYR A 205 21.34 -6.14 -22.13
C TYR A 205 21.43 -4.65 -22.50
N ASN A 206 22.35 -4.28 -23.39
CA ASN A 206 22.40 -2.92 -23.95
C ASN A 206 21.10 -2.58 -24.70
N GLU A 207 20.59 -3.50 -25.51
CA GLU A 207 19.30 -3.34 -26.20
C GLU A 207 18.16 -3.12 -25.20
N LEU A 208 18.01 -3.99 -24.19
CA LEU A 208 16.97 -3.90 -23.15
C LEU A 208 17.08 -2.64 -22.29
N ALA A 209 18.31 -2.17 -22.05
CA ALA A 209 18.57 -0.89 -21.39
C ALA A 209 18.28 0.29 -22.33
N GLY A 210 18.07 0.08 -23.63
CA GLY A 210 17.86 1.13 -24.62
C GLY A 210 19.12 1.93 -24.94
N LEU A 211 20.30 1.32 -24.85
CA LEU A 211 21.59 1.93 -25.12
C LEU A 211 22.06 1.64 -26.55
N SER A 212 22.69 2.62 -27.20
CA SER A 212 23.29 2.48 -28.53
C SER A 212 24.58 3.29 -28.63
N PHE A 213 25.56 2.83 -29.42
CA PHE A 213 26.74 3.63 -29.75
C PHE A 213 26.43 4.83 -30.67
N HIS A 214 25.27 4.78 -31.35
CA HIS A 214 24.77 5.84 -32.21
C HIS A 214 23.31 6.17 -31.85
N PRO A 215 23.05 6.68 -30.63
CA PRO A 215 21.70 6.92 -30.16
C PRO A 215 21.12 8.20 -30.78
N ALA A 216 19.79 8.31 -30.81
CA ALA A 216 19.13 9.57 -31.14
C ALA A 216 19.24 10.61 -30.00
N ARG A 217 19.32 10.16 -28.75
CA ARG A 217 19.45 11.00 -27.54
C ARG A 217 20.79 10.79 -26.86
N ALA A 218 21.37 11.86 -26.33
CA ALA A 218 22.63 11.78 -25.60
C ALA A 218 22.54 10.85 -24.36
N THR A 219 21.39 10.82 -23.68
CA THR A 219 21.12 9.99 -22.49
C THR A 219 21.05 8.48 -22.77
N ASP A 220 21.02 8.09 -24.05
CA ASP A 220 20.95 6.69 -24.49
C ASP A 220 22.29 6.22 -25.11
N LYS A 221 23.34 7.03 -24.97
CA LYS A 221 24.67 6.70 -25.50
C LYS A 221 25.29 5.57 -24.70
N ASN A 222 25.69 4.53 -25.42
CA ASN A 222 26.52 3.46 -24.91
C ASN A 222 28.00 3.88 -24.95
N ILE A 223 28.78 3.34 -24.03
CA ILE A 223 30.23 3.52 -23.95
C ILE A 223 30.92 2.15 -24.05
N PRO A 224 32.06 2.06 -24.77
CA PRO A 224 32.72 0.79 -25.07
C PRO A 224 33.61 0.34 -23.90
N ASN A 225 33.05 0.35 -22.70
CA ASN A 225 33.71 -0.11 -21.48
C ASN A 225 33.63 -1.63 -21.36
N LYS A 226 34.63 -2.24 -20.72
CA LYS A 226 34.69 -3.66 -20.42
C LYS A 226 34.42 -3.93 -18.95
N TYR A 227 33.65 -4.97 -18.68
CA TYR A 227 33.58 -5.59 -17.35
C TYR A 227 34.88 -6.33 -17.06
N PHE A 228 35.31 -6.33 -15.81
CA PHE A 228 36.49 -7.08 -15.38
C PHE A 228 36.07 -8.19 -14.44
N MET A 229 36.31 -9.44 -14.83
CA MET A 229 35.89 -10.64 -14.13
C MET A 229 37.10 -11.43 -13.63
N LYS A 230 37.07 -11.85 -12.36
CA LYS A 230 38.18 -12.64 -11.78
C LYS A 230 37.71 -13.54 -10.64
N ALA A 231 38.59 -14.45 -10.23
CA ALA A 231 38.46 -15.16 -8.97
C ALA A 231 38.69 -14.23 -7.76
N ASP A 232 38.03 -14.53 -6.65
CA ASP A 232 38.19 -13.86 -5.37
C ASP A 232 38.03 -14.85 -4.20
N ALA A 233 39.18 -15.33 -3.71
CA ALA A 233 39.28 -16.27 -2.62
C ALA A 233 38.87 -15.67 -1.26
N ALA A 234 38.85 -14.34 -1.15
CA ALA A 234 38.38 -13.65 0.04
C ALA A 234 36.85 -13.50 0.09
N SER A 235 36.17 -13.74 -1.04
CA SER A 235 34.73 -13.54 -1.18
C SER A 235 33.91 -14.54 -0.36
N THR A 236 32.83 -14.06 0.25
CA THR A 236 31.81 -14.88 0.90
C THR A 236 30.65 -15.30 -0.04
N PRO A 237 30.09 -14.43 -0.91
CA PRO A 237 29.09 -14.84 -1.90
C PRO A 237 29.70 -15.70 -3.02
N THR A 238 28.87 -16.49 -3.71
CA THR A 238 29.31 -17.40 -4.80
C THR A 238 29.88 -16.63 -5.99
N ALA A 239 29.26 -15.51 -6.34
CA ALA A 239 29.78 -14.48 -7.22
C ALA A 239 29.21 -13.14 -6.77
N TYR A 240 29.74 -12.03 -7.31
CA TYR A 240 29.19 -10.71 -7.09
C TYR A 240 29.58 -9.74 -8.21
N TYR A 241 28.72 -8.76 -8.46
CA TYR A 241 29.05 -7.54 -9.18
C TYR A 241 29.61 -6.47 -8.23
N GLY A 242 30.81 -5.98 -8.52
CA GLY A 242 31.46 -4.90 -7.77
C GLY A 242 31.76 -3.67 -8.63
N PRO A 243 32.11 -2.54 -8.00
CA PRO A 243 32.42 -1.31 -8.74
C PRO A 243 33.67 -1.42 -9.62
N TYR A 244 34.69 -2.18 -9.20
CA TYR A 244 35.98 -2.26 -9.91
C TYR A 244 36.24 -3.60 -10.61
N TYR A 245 35.46 -4.62 -10.29
CA TYR A 245 35.44 -5.93 -10.92
C TYR A 245 34.24 -6.75 -10.43
N SER A 246 33.90 -7.82 -11.15
CA SER A 246 33.02 -8.88 -10.72
C SER A 246 33.84 -10.09 -10.23
N GLY A 247 33.54 -10.59 -9.04
CA GLY A 247 34.32 -11.63 -8.37
C GLY A 247 33.60 -12.98 -8.33
N ALA A 248 34.33 -14.09 -8.48
CA ALA A 248 33.83 -15.44 -8.25
C ALA A 248 34.49 -16.05 -7.01
N LYS A 249 33.72 -16.73 -6.17
CA LYS A 249 34.24 -17.29 -4.92
C LYS A 249 35.38 -18.29 -5.14
N GLY A 250 36.44 -18.14 -4.35
CA GLY A 250 37.55 -19.09 -4.34
C GLY A 250 38.67 -18.65 -5.28
N SER A 251 39.59 -19.57 -5.56
CA SER A 251 40.76 -19.30 -6.40
C SER A 251 40.50 -19.41 -7.91
N SER A 252 39.32 -19.88 -8.30
CA SER A 252 38.95 -20.18 -9.68
C SER A 252 37.97 -19.16 -10.27
N ALA A 253 38.19 -18.77 -11.52
CA ALA A 253 37.31 -17.93 -12.33
C ALA A 253 36.28 -18.76 -13.12
N LYS A 254 36.13 -20.07 -12.84
CA LYS A 254 35.26 -21.00 -13.57
C LYS A 254 33.82 -20.51 -13.72
N THR A 255 33.25 -19.82 -12.73
CA THR A 255 31.88 -19.25 -12.82
C THR A 255 31.68 -18.40 -14.08
N TYR A 256 32.69 -17.62 -14.47
CA TYR A 256 32.66 -16.77 -15.66
C TYR A 256 33.10 -17.49 -16.96
N MET A 257 33.54 -18.74 -16.88
CA MET A 257 33.76 -19.59 -18.06
C MET A 257 32.58 -20.55 -18.29
N ASP A 258 31.90 -20.97 -17.23
CA ASP A 258 30.65 -21.73 -17.28
C ASP A 258 29.50 -20.89 -17.81
N ALA A 259 29.58 -19.57 -17.61
CA ALA A 259 28.63 -18.59 -18.10
C ALA A 259 27.18 -19.01 -17.79
N ASP A 260 26.97 -19.43 -16.54
CA ASP A 260 25.69 -19.90 -16.04
C ASP A 260 24.78 -18.72 -15.61
N PHE A 261 23.63 -19.05 -15.01
CA PHE A 261 22.69 -18.02 -14.55
C PHE A 261 23.33 -17.07 -13.51
N ILE A 262 24.25 -17.55 -12.68
CA ILE A 262 24.94 -16.71 -11.69
C ILE A 262 25.74 -15.63 -12.43
N ALA A 263 26.51 -15.99 -13.45
CA ALA A 263 27.23 -14.99 -14.25
C ALA A 263 26.28 -13.98 -14.93
N LEU A 264 25.15 -14.42 -15.48
CA LEU A 264 24.14 -13.53 -16.09
C LEU A 264 23.52 -12.55 -15.08
N HIS A 265 23.20 -13.05 -13.89
CA HIS A 265 22.61 -12.30 -12.79
C HIS A 265 23.59 -11.21 -12.29
N GLU A 266 24.86 -11.55 -12.09
CA GLU A 266 25.87 -10.57 -11.67
C GLU A 266 26.12 -9.51 -12.75
N ILE A 267 26.14 -9.88 -14.04
CA ILE A 267 26.28 -8.89 -15.11
C ILE A 267 25.10 -7.91 -15.11
N ALA A 268 23.89 -8.42 -14.89
CA ALA A 268 22.66 -7.63 -14.92
C ALA A 268 22.58 -6.57 -13.81
N HIS A 269 23.25 -6.77 -12.65
CA HIS A 269 23.35 -5.74 -11.61
C HIS A 269 23.96 -4.44 -12.12
N GLY A 270 24.89 -4.49 -13.08
CA GLY A 270 25.45 -3.27 -13.66
C GLY A 270 24.44 -2.47 -14.50
N TYR A 271 23.33 -3.06 -14.92
CA TYR A 271 22.27 -2.41 -15.71
C TYR A 271 21.10 -1.89 -14.87
N GLU A 272 21.18 -1.99 -13.54
CA GLU A 272 20.14 -1.45 -12.66
C GLU A 272 20.22 0.08 -12.55
N GLY A 273 19.07 0.70 -12.27
CA GLY A 273 18.98 2.12 -11.95
C GLY A 273 18.63 2.37 -10.48
N ASN A 274 18.73 3.63 -10.05
CA ASN A 274 18.44 4.08 -8.68
C ASN A 274 16.94 4.31 -8.37
N PHE A 275 15.99 3.80 -9.16
CA PHE A 275 14.54 3.93 -8.92
C PHE A 275 13.99 2.97 -7.85
N LYS A 276 14.88 2.36 -7.05
CA LYS A 276 14.56 1.42 -5.98
C LYS A 276 14.03 2.21 -4.77
N GLU A 277 12.71 2.31 -4.63
CA GLU A 277 12.05 3.03 -3.54
C GLU A 277 11.13 2.14 -2.69
N ALA A 278 10.64 2.67 -1.56
CA ALA A 278 9.99 1.89 -0.51
C ALA A 278 8.66 1.22 -0.93
N SER A 279 7.94 1.75 -1.91
CA SER A 279 6.63 1.24 -2.35
C SER A 279 6.72 -0.07 -3.12
N LEU A 280 7.88 -0.38 -3.73
CA LEU A 280 8.16 -1.67 -4.34
C LEU A 280 9.66 -1.99 -4.30
N ASN A 281 10.07 -2.86 -3.38
CA ASN A 281 11.44 -3.37 -3.34
C ASN A 281 11.67 -4.39 -4.47
N VAL A 282 12.55 -4.01 -5.41
CA VAL A 282 12.98 -4.80 -6.57
C VAL A 282 14.48 -5.16 -6.53
N ASN A 283 15.12 -5.05 -5.36
CA ASN A 283 16.50 -5.52 -5.16
C ASN A 283 16.54 -7.03 -5.40
N GLU A 284 17.36 -7.49 -6.34
CA GLU A 284 17.38 -8.89 -6.83
C GLU A 284 16.19 -9.29 -7.71
N ALA A 285 15.35 -8.36 -8.17
CA ALA A 285 14.28 -8.65 -9.13
C ALA A 285 14.45 -7.90 -10.46
N TRP A 286 14.89 -6.64 -10.43
CA TRP A 286 14.99 -5.84 -11.64
C TRP A 286 16.09 -6.34 -12.58
N ASN A 287 17.26 -6.68 -12.03
CA ASN A 287 18.36 -7.33 -12.77
C ASN A 287 17.89 -8.65 -13.42
N GLU A 288 17.02 -9.41 -12.77
CA GLU A 288 16.51 -10.67 -13.31
C GLU A 288 15.63 -10.48 -14.56
N LEU A 289 14.99 -9.32 -14.75
CA LEU A 289 14.24 -9.01 -15.98
C LEU A 289 15.15 -8.98 -17.22
N TYR A 290 16.40 -8.52 -17.07
CA TYR A 290 17.39 -8.61 -18.14
C TYR A 290 17.75 -10.06 -18.44
N CYS A 291 17.98 -10.87 -17.40
CA CYS A 291 18.26 -12.30 -17.56
C CYS A 291 17.11 -13.02 -18.29
N ILE A 292 15.86 -12.74 -17.90
CA ILE A 292 14.66 -13.31 -18.52
C ILE A 292 14.57 -12.88 -19.99
N GLY A 293 14.76 -11.59 -20.27
CA GLY A 293 14.74 -11.06 -21.63
C GLY A 293 15.83 -11.66 -22.54
N PHE A 294 17.01 -11.96 -22.01
CA PHE A 294 18.03 -12.71 -22.75
C PHE A 294 17.61 -14.17 -22.97
N LEU A 295 17.34 -14.91 -21.89
CA LEU A 295 17.08 -16.36 -21.95
C LEU A 295 15.86 -16.70 -22.81
N LYS A 296 14.77 -15.91 -22.79
CA LYS A 296 13.60 -16.13 -23.65
C LYS A 296 13.98 -16.18 -25.14
N ASN A 297 14.95 -15.39 -25.55
CA ASN A 297 15.40 -15.30 -26.94
C ASN A 297 16.45 -16.37 -27.31
N THR A 298 17.23 -16.88 -26.35
CA THR A 298 18.31 -17.86 -26.60
C THR A 298 17.90 -19.32 -26.42
N VAL A 299 17.04 -19.66 -25.46
CA VAL A 299 16.61 -21.05 -25.18
C VAL A 299 15.16 -21.35 -25.57
N GLY A 300 14.40 -20.34 -26.01
CA GLY A 300 12.98 -20.50 -26.36
C GLY A 300 12.16 -21.11 -25.21
N ASN A 301 11.23 -22.02 -25.52
CA ASN A 301 10.34 -22.68 -24.56
C ASN A 301 11.06 -23.57 -23.50
N GLY A 302 12.39 -23.76 -23.58
CA GLY A 302 13.18 -24.56 -22.63
C GLY A 302 13.36 -23.92 -21.25
N LEU A 303 13.06 -22.63 -21.11
CA LEU A 303 12.94 -21.96 -19.81
C LEU A 303 11.85 -22.59 -18.92
N GLU A 304 10.86 -23.23 -19.54
CA GLU A 304 9.65 -23.72 -18.85
C GLU A 304 9.75 -25.15 -18.30
N SER A 305 10.76 -25.93 -18.69
CA SER A 305 10.92 -27.32 -18.22
C SER A 305 12.02 -27.48 -17.17
N ASP A 306 13.12 -26.71 -17.27
CA ASP A 306 14.33 -26.92 -16.43
C ASP A 306 15.04 -25.60 -16.02
N GLY A 307 14.41 -24.44 -16.23
CA GLY A 307 15.01 -23.12 -15.95
C GLY A 307 14.91 -22.67 -14.50
N TRP A 308 15.82 -21.78 -14.07
CA TRP A 308 15.80 -21.14 -12.75
C TRP A 308 14.45 -20.43 -12.46
N LEU A 309 13.88 -19.81 -13.51
CA LEU A 309 12.62 -19.05 -13.44
C LEU A 309 11.44 -19.93 -13.02
N LEU A 310 11.49 -21.22 -13.30
CA LEU A 310 10.49 -22.20 -12.87
C LEU A 310 11.04 -23.21 -11.86
N SER A 311 12.07 -22.82 -11.09
CA SER A 311 12.66 -23.64 -10.03
C SER A 311 13.08 -25.04 -10.51
N PHE A 312 13.64 -25.14 -11.73
CA PHE A 312 14.14 -26.40 -12.31
C PHE A 312 13.08 -27.52 -12.31
N GLY A 313 11.87 -27.19 -12.79
CA GLY A 313 10.72 -28.13 -12.86
C GLY A 313 9.75 -28.04 -11.67
N GLY A 314 9.75 -26.93 -10.92
CA GLY A 314 8.85 -26.64 -9.79
C GLY A 314 7.70 -25.68 -10.12
N LYS A 315 7.26 -25.63 -11.38
CA LYS A 315 6.29 -24.66 -11.89
C LYS A 315 5.00 -24.63 -11.07
N GLU A 316 4.44 -25.79 -10.74
CA GLU A 316 3.17 -25.91 -10.02
C GLU A 316 3.23 -25.30 -8.61
N LEU A 317 4.39 -25.36 -7.95
CA LEU A 317 4.59 -24.76 -6.62
C LEU A 317 4.67 -23.23 -6.71
N ILE A 318 5.35 -22.71 -7.74
CA ILE A 318 5.41 -21.27 -8.01
C ILE A 318 4.01 -20.75 -8.30
N GLU A 319 3.28 -21.45 -9.17
CA GLU A 319 1.91 -21.10 -9.48
C GLU A 319 1.04 -21.07 -8.23
N ARG A 320 1.10 -22.11 -7.41
CA ARG A 320 0.37 -22.17 -6.14
C ARG A 320 0.71 -20.99 -5.21
N ASN A 321 1.98 -20.63 -5.07
CA ASN A 321 2.40 -19.58 -4.14
C ASN A 321 2.08 -18.18 -4.63
N VAL A 322 2.23 -17.91 -5.93
CA VAL A 322 1.80 -16.65 -6.55
C VAL A 322 0.28 -16.52 -6.44
N GLU A 323 -0.47 -17.56 -6.81
CA GLU A 323 -1.92 -17.62 -6.66
C GLU A 323 -2.37 -17.43 -5.22
N ASN A 324 -1.65 -18.01 -4.26
CA ASN A 324 -1.96 -17.83 -2.86
C ASN A 324 -1.81 -16.36 -2.44
N ASN A 325 -0.69 -15.72 -2.80
CA ASN A 325 -0.44 -14.32 -2.43
C ASN A 325 -1.29 -13.32 -3.21
N TRP A 326 -1.75 -13.68 -4.40
CA TRP A 326 -2.55 -12.81 -5.27
C TRP A 326 -4.05 -12.97 -5.02
N HIS A 327 -4.58 -14.19 -5.06
CA HIS A 327 -6.03 -14.43 -5.11
C HIS A 327 -6.61 -15.19 -3.90
N VAL A 328 -5.86 -16.09 -3.25
CA VAL A 328 -6.40 -16.92 -2.13
C VAL A 328 -6.30 -16.23 -0.78
N ASN A 329 -5.11 -15.75 -0.43
CA ASN A 329 -4.83 -14.95 0.77
C ASN A 329 -4.09 -13.66 0.36
N PRO A 330 -4.80 -12.70 -0.27
CA PRO A 330 -4.18 -11.57 -0.94
C PRO A 330 -3.26 -10.76 -0.02
N GLN A 331 -1.98 -10.65 -0.39
CA GLN A 331 -0.98 -9.83 0.30
C GLN A 331 -0.51 -8.69 -0.62
N PRO A 332 -0.13 -7.52 -0.07
CA PRO A 332 0.55 -6.47 -0.84
C PRO A 332 1.76 -7.02 -1.59
N ILE A 333 1.88 -6.76 -2.89
CA ILE A 333 3.00 -7.26 -3.69
C ILE A 333 4.36 -6.94 -3.06
N ASN A 334 4.49 -5.80 -2.38
CA ASN A 334 5.73 -5.42 -1.73
C ASN A 334 6.14 -6.34 -0.55
N SER A 335 5.19 -7.08 0.05
CA SER A 335 5.48 -8.08 1.10
C SER A 335 5.83 -9.46 0.54
N TRP A 336 5.67 -9.69 -0.77
CA TRP A 336 5.97 -10.98 -1.38
C TRP A 336 7.48 -11.26 -1.35
N LEU A 337 7.85 -12.54 -1.36
CA LEU A 337 9.24 -12.94 -1.61
C LEU A 337 9.71 -12.37 -2.96
N ILE A 338 10.97 -11.95 -3.01
CA ILE A 338 11.53 -11.24 -4.17
C ILE A 338 11.31 -12.00 -5.49
N TYR A 339 11.49 -13.32 -5.44
CA TYR A 339 11.25 -14.22 -6.56
C TYR A 339 9.83 -14.10 -7.15
N TYR A 340 8.79 -14.06 -6.31
CA TYR A 340 7.40 -13.93 -6.78
C TYR A 340 7.10 -12.53 -7.32
N LYS A 341 7.80 -11.50 -6.83
CA LYS A 341 7.75 -10.16 -7.44
C LYS A 341 8.36 -10.17 -8.83
N THR A 342 9.50 -10.84 -9.02
CA THR A 342 10.11 -11.03 -10.35
C THR A 342 9.12 -11.69 -11.29
N ILE A 343 8.41 -12.74 -10.86
CA ILE A 343 7.41 -13.42 -11.69
C ILE A 343 6.27 -12.47 -12.11
N PHE A 344 5.73 -11.67 -11.19
CA PHE A 344 4.74 -10.65 -11.55
C PHE A 344 5.30 -9.64 -12.56
N LEU A 345 6.46 -9.05 -12.31
CA LEU A 345 7.08 -8.08 -13.23
C LEU A 345 7.38 -8.69 -14.61
N ALA A 346 7.78 -9.96 -14.65
CA ALA A 346 7.98 -10.70 -15.88
C ALA A 346 6.67 -10.91 -16.65
N THR A 347 5.55 -11.19 -15.97
CA THR A 347 4.23 -11.28 -16.63
C THR A 347 3.76 -9.94 -17.18
N VAL A 348 4.07 -8.83 -16.48
CA VAL A 348 3.81 -7.47 -16.96
C VAL A 348 4.64 -7.20 -18.22
N GLN A 349 5.95 -7.43 -18.18
CA GLN A 349 6.83 -7.24 -19.34
C GLN A 349 6.45 -8.16 -20.52
N GLU A 350 6.04 -9.40 -20.26
CA GLU A 350 5.56 -10.31 -21.30
C GLU A 350 4.32 -9.78 -22.02
N LYS A 351 3.36 -9.22 -21.27
CA LYS A 351 2.15 -8.64 -21.85
C LYS A 351 2.42 -7.34 -22.61
N THR A 352 3.32 -6.50 -22.11
CA THR A 352 3.59 -5.18 -22.70
C THR A 352 4.71 -5.19 -23.74
N GLY A 353 5.51 -6.27 -23.78
CA GLY A 353 6.65 -6.48 -24.67
C GLY A 353 7.95 -5.81 -24.20
N ASP A 354 9.09 -6.28 -24.72
CA ASP A 354 10.43 -5.74 -24.41
C ASP A 354 10.57 -4.25 -24.72
N GLN A 355 9.87 -3.73 -25.73
CA GLN A 355 9.90 -2.30 -26.08
C GLN A 355 9.39 -1.40 -24.94
N ALA A 356 8.47 -1.90 -24.11
CA ALA A 356 8.00 -1.19 -22.93
C ALA A 356 9.10 -1.06 -21.86
N PHE A 357 9.86 -2.13 -21.62
CA PHE A 357 11.00 -2.13 -20.71
C PHE A 357 12.13 -1.23 -21.21
N ILE A 358 12.43 -1.28 -22.51
CA ILE A 358 13.40 -0.40 -23.19
C ILE A 358 13.01 1.06 -22.99
N HIS A 359 11.76 1.42 -23.32
CA HIS A 359 11.25 2.78 -23.19
C HIS A 359 11.29 3.27 -21.75
N PHE A 360 10.92 2.44 -20.77
CA PHE A 360 11.07 2.76 -19.35
C PHE A 360 12.52 3.13 -19.00
N ASN A 361 13.50 2.30 -19.38
CA ASN A 361 14.90 2.54 -19.06
C ASN A 361 15.40 3.86 -19.66
N GLN A 362 14.99 4.18 -20.89
CA GLN A 362 15.37 5.43 -21.55
C GLN A 362 14.69 6.66 -20.94
N GLU A 363 13.39 6.61 -20.68
CA GLU A 363 12.66 7.74 -20.09
C GLU A 363 13.06 7.99 -18.63
N TYR A 364 13.37 6.94 -17.87
CA TYR A 364 13.93 7.08 -16.54
C TYR A 364 15.30 7.80 -16.58
N ARG A 365 16.23 7.37 -17.45
CA ARG A 365 17.51 8.06 -17.61
C ARG A 365 17.34 9.52 -18.02
N LYS A 366 16.43 9.80 -18.96
CA LYS A 366 16.12 11.17 -19.39
C LYS A 366 15.56 11.99 -18.23
N MET A 367 14.62 11.45 -17.48
CA MET A 367 14.02 12.11 -16.31
C MET A 367 15.08 12.54 -15.30
N VAL A 368 15.99 11.63 -14.94
CA VAL A 368 17.07 11.93 -14.00
C VAL A 368 18.09 12.91 -14.59
N TYR A 369 18.41 12.79 -15.87
CA TYR A 369 19.29 13.74 -16.56
C TYR A 369 18.72 15.17 -16.55
N ASP A 370 17.40 15.32 -16.67
CA ASP A 370 16.69 16.60 -16.60
C ASP A 370 16.59 17.15 -15.14
N GLY A 371 17.22 16.49 -14.17
CA GLY A 371 17.27 16.90 -12.76
C GLY A 371 16.05 16.47 -11.94
N LEU A 372 15.23 15.55 -12.46
CA LEU A 372 14.08 15.00 -11.74
C LEU A 372 14.48 13.70 -11.05
N GLU A 373 14.50 13.71 -9.72
CA GLU A 373 14.74 12.53 -8.91
C GLU A 373 13.44 11.76 -8.63
N MET A 374 13.56 10.45 -8.44
CA MET A 374 12.53 9.63 -7.80
C MET A 374 12.39 10.08 -6.34
N LYS A 375 11.56 11.08 -6.11
CA LYS A 375 11.21 11.53 -4.75
C LYS A 375 10.17 10.59 -4.16
N ASP A 376 9.96 10.66 -2.85
CA ASP A 376 8.94 9.90 -2.10
C ASP A 376 7.51 10.00 -2.69
N LYS A 377 7.23 10.97 -3.58
CA LYS A 377 5.95 11.15 -4.27
C LYS A 377 5.81 10.34 -5.57
N GLN A 378 6.90 9.82 -6.15
CA GLN A 378 6.88 9.04 -7.40
C GLN A 378 7.03 7.56 -7.09
N LYS A 379 5.94 6.80 -7.31
CA LYS A 379 5.90 5.35 -7.10
C LYS A 379 6.51 4.62 -8.30
N LEU A 380 7.32 3.59 -8.08
CA LEU A 380 7.91 2.81 -9.18
C LEU A 380 6.83 2.23 -10.12
N LEU A 381 5.72 1.75 -9.56
CA LEU A 381 4.60 1.21 -10.34
C LEU A 381 3.86 2.29 -11.16
N ASP A 382 3.89 3.56 -10.76
CA ASP A 382 3.37 4.66 -11.59
C ASP A 382 4.22 4.81 -12.85
N LEU A 383 5.55 4.80 -12.71
CA LEU A 383 6.47 4.92 -13.86
C LEU A 383 6.40 3.70 -14.78
N ILE A 384 6.34 2.49 -14.22
CA ILE A 384 6.14 1.26 -15.00
C ILE A 384 4.82 1.39 -15.76
N SER A 385 3.72 1.72 -15.09
CA SER A 385 2.42 1.86 -15.73
C SER A 385 2.42 2.92 -16.83
N LYS A 386 3.04 4.08 -16.59
CA LYS A 386 3.13 5.17 -17.56
C LYS A 386 3.91 4.75 -18.81
N TYR A 387 5.17 4.38 -18.65
CA TYR A 387 6.07 4.15 -19.77
C TYR A 387 5.74 2.84 -20.50
N TYR A 388 5.23 1.82 -19.79
CA TYR A 388 4.77 0.62 -20.46
C TYR A 388 3.49 0.88 -21.26
N GLY A 389 2.56 1.68 -20.72
CA GLY A 389 1.35 2.07 -21.44
C GLY A 389 1.63 2.93 -22.68
N GLU A 390 2.59 3.87 -22.60
CA GLU A 390 2.97 4.75 -23.73
C GLU A 390 3.38 3.99 -24.99
N THR A 391 4.01 2.82 -24.84
CA THR A 391 4.45 1.98 -25.96
C THR A 391 3.46 0.88 -26.30
N SER A 392 3.03 0.11 -25.30
CA SER A 392 2.19 -1.08 -25.50
C SER A 392 0.71 -0.76 -25.71
N LYS A 393 0.26 0.43 -25.29
CA LYS A 393 -1.15 0.83 -25.25
C LYS A 393 -2.01 -0.04 -24.34
N PHE A 394 -1.41 -0.76 -23.39
CA PHE A 394 -2.11 -1.48 -22.33
C PHE A 394 -2.19 -0.67 -21.04
N ASP A 395 -3.33 -0.77 -20.37
CA ASP A 395 -3.54 -0.25 -19.02
C ASP A 395 -3.37 -1.39 -18.02
N ILE A 396 -2.22 -1.40 -17.34
CA ILE A 396 -1.88 -2.41 -16.33
C ILE A 396 -2.40 -2.05 -14.92
N THR A 397 -3.12 -0.93 -14.76
CA THR A 397 -3.72 -0.53 -13.48
C THR A 397 -4.56 -1.63 -12.84
N PRO A 398 -5.42 -2.39 -13.55
CA PRO A 398 -6.22 -3.42 -12.93
C PRO A 398 -5.36 -4.53 -12.30
N ALA A 399 -4.29 -4.93 -12.97
CA ALA A 399 -3.33 -5.92 -12.49
C ALA A 399 -2.55 -5.38 -11.28
N ILE A 400 -2.07 -4.14 -11.32
CA ILE A 400 -1.38 -3.51 -10.18
C ILE A 400 -2.29 -3.44 -8.95
N LYS A 401 -3.53 -2.99 -9.12
CA LYS A 401 -4.50 -2.93 -8.01
C LYS A 401 -4.83 -4.33 -7.46
N SER A 402 -4.94 -5.35 -8.31
CA SER A 402 -5.25 -6.72 -7.85
C SER A 402 -4.17 -7.35 -6.98
N VAL A 403 -2.89 -6.99 -7.18
CA VAL A 403 -1.78 -7.42 -6.32
C VAL A 403 -1.57 -6.48 -5.13
N GLN A 404 -2.54 -5.61 -4.84
CA GLN A 404 -2.45 -4.56 -3.83
C GLN A 404 -1.17 -3.71 -3.99
N GLY A 405 -0.78 -3.46 -5.24
CA GLY A 405 0.33 -2.60 -5.60
C GLY A 405 -0.03 -1.12 -5.49
N SER A 406 0.96 -0.30 -5.15
CA SER A 406 0.77 1.14 -4.94
C SER A 406 0.79 1.87 -6.29
N ILE A 407 -0.35 2.40 -6.72
CA ILE A 407 -0.50 3.27 -7.91
C ILE A 407 -1.23 4.56 -7.51
N SER A 408 -0.91 5.69 -8.12
CA SER A 408 -1.63 6.94 -7.86
C SER A 408 -2.94 7.02 -8.65
N ASP A 409 -3.95 7.70 -8.06
CA ASP A 409 -5.21 7.99 -8.75
C ASP A 409 -4.96 8.77 -10.05
N LYS A 410 -3.98 9.68 -10.03
CA LYS A 410 -3.51 10.43 -11.20
C LYS A 410 -3.08 9.50 -12.34
N GLN A 411 -2.16 8.57 -12.09
CA GLN A 411 -1.64 7.69 -13.15
C GLN A 411 -2.73 6.72 -13.65
N ALA A 412 -3.54 6.19 -12.74
CA ALA A 412 -4.67 5.33 -13.11
C ALA A 412 -5.67 6.08 -14.02
N GLU A 413 -6.01 7.33 -13.69
CA GLU A 413 -6.88 8.18 -14.51
C GLU A 413 -6.23 8.51 -15.86
N ASP A 414 -4.93 8.84 -15.88
CA ASP A 414 -4.19 9.09 -17.12
C ASP A 414 -4.31 7.89 -18.07
N ASN A 415 -4.15 6.65 -17.59
CA ASN A 415 -4.30 5.47 -18.46
C ASN A 415 -5.72 5.35 -19.05
N ARG A 416 -6.76 5.57 -18.23
CA ARG A 416 -8.16 5.57 -18.70
C ARG A 416 -8.39 6.61 -19.78
N TYR A 417 -7.86 7.82 -19.62
CA TYR A 417 -7.98 8.91 -20.61
C TYR A 417 -6.88 8.92 -21.67
N HIS A 418 -6.11 7.84 -21.81
CA HIS A 418 -5.40 7.49 -23.03
C HIS A 418 -6.13 6.40 -23.84
N ASN A 419 -7.28 5.90 -23.35
CA ASN A 419 -7.99 4.75 -23.92
C ASN A 419 -7.10 3.51 -24.07
N TYR A 420 -6.14 3.33 -23.17
CA TYR A 420 -5.33 2.12 -23.14
C TYR A 420 -6.21 0.91 -22.80
N THR A 421 -5.90 -0.22 -23.43
CA THR A 421 -6.68 -1.46 -23.28
C THR A 421 -6.39 -2.07 -21.92
N PRO A 422 -7.37 -2.23 -21.02
CA PRO A 422 -7.11 -2.79 -19.70
C PRO A 422 -6.71 -4.25 -19.80
N VAL A 423 -5.79 -4.67 -18.92
CA VAL A 423 -5.36 -6.07 -18.80
C VAL A 423 -5.54 -6.56 -17.37
N ALA A 424 -5.84 -7.85 -17.23
CA ALA A 424 -6.02 -8.53 -15.95
C ALA A 424 -5.40 -9.92 -16.00
N SER A 425 -5.13 -10.51 -14.84
CA SER A 425 -4.72 -11.91 -14.76
C SER A 425 -5.84 -12.81 -15.31
N LEU A 426 -5.48 -13.85 -16.07
CA LEU A 426 -6.45 -14.79 -16.66
C LEU A 426 -7.41 -15.37 -15.59
N ASN A 427 -6.90 -15.67 -14.39
CA ASN A 427 -7.69 -16.17 -13.26
C ASN A 427 -8.75 -15.19 -12.72
N GLU A 428 -8.60 -13.89 -13.01
CA GLU A 428 -9.56 -12.86 -12.60
C GLU A 428 -10.73 -12.69 -13.57
N VAL A 429 -10.61 -13.24 -14.79
CA VAL A 429 -11.58 -13.02 -15.89
C VAL A 429 -12.08 -14.32 -16.53
N VAL A 430 -11.62 -15.47 -16.07
CA VAL A 430 -12.05 -16.81 -16.54
C VAL A 430 -12.50 -17.67 -15.36
N PRO A 431 -13.64 -18.39 -15.45
CA PRO A 431 -14.05 -19.35 -14.43
C PRO A 431 -12.98 -20.42 -14.21
N SER A 432 -12.72 -20.81 -12.96
CA SER A 432 -11.59 -21.67 -12.59
C SER A 432 -11.54 -23.01 -13.37
N LYS A 433 -12.69 -23.54 -13.78
CA LYS A 433 -12.80 -24.78 -14.57
C LYS A 433 -12.24 -24.66 -16.00
N ASP A 434 -12.23 -23.44 -16.56
CA ASP A 434 -11.88 -23.17 -17.95
C ASP A 434 -10.45 -22.60 -18.11
N VAL A 435 -9.84 -22.12 -17.01
CA VAL A 435 -8.50 -21.50 -16.98
C VAL A 435 -7.45 -22.38 -17.66
N ALA A 436 -7.28 -23.63 -17.23
CA ALA A 436 -6.22 -24.50 -17.75
C ALA A 436 -6.36 -24.76 -19.27
N GLY A 437 -7.60 -24.86 -19.75
CA GLY A 437 -7.90 -25.02 -21.18
C GLY A 437 -7.54 -23.77 -21.98
N LEU A 438 -7.96 -22.60 -21.50
CA LEU A 438 -7.73 -21.32 -22.19
C LEU A 438 -6.26 -20.86 -22.10
N GLN A 439 -5.60 -21.08 -20.96
CA GLN A 439 -4.15 -20.86 -20.81
C GLN A 439 -3.37 -21.59 -21.91
N LYS A 440 -3.68 -22.88 -22.13
CA LYS A 440 -3.03 -23.69 -23.15
C LYS A 440 -3.34 -23.21 -24.57
N GLN A 441 -4.58 -22.82 -24.87
CA GLN A 441 -4.96 -22.33 -26.19
C GLN A 441 -4.30 -20.99 -26.53
N LEU A 442 -4.12 -20.12 -25.53
CA LEU A 442 -3.48 -18.82 -25.67
C LEU A 442 -1.94 -18.90 -25.62
N GLY A 443 -1.37 -20.07 -25.30
CA GLY A 443 0.07 -20.25 -25.17
C GLY A 443 0.67 -19.46 -24.00
N LEU A 444 -0.08 -19.31 -22.92
CA LEU A 444 0.34 -18.52 -21.75
C LEU A 444 1.18 -19.37 -20.78
N VAL A 445 2.27 -18.80 -20.28
CA VAL A 445 3.18 -19.48 -19.34
C VAL A 445 2.45 -19.86 -18.05
N PHE A 446 1.69 -18.94 -17.47
CA PHE A 446 1.05 -19.10 -16.16
C PHE A 446 -0.48 -18.94 -16.23
N PRO A 447 -1.23 -19.52 -15.28
CA PRO A 447 -2.67 -19.28 -15.13
C PRO A 447 -3.01 -17.84 -14.69
N PHE A 448 -2.01 -17.06 -14.27
CA PHE A 448 -2.12 -15.63 -13.96
C PHE A 448 -1.43 -14.72 -14.97
N SER A 449 -0.99 -15.24 -16.12
CA SER A 449 -0.51 -14.38 -17.21
C SER A 449 -1.58 -13.34 -17.57
N LEU A 450 -1.15 -12.12 -17.87
CA LEU A 450 -2.06 -11.02 -18.14
C LEU A 450 -2.70 -11.18 -19.53
N VAL A 451 -4.00 -10.98 -19.61
CA VAL A 451 -4.80 -11.03 -20.83
C VAL A 451 -5.63 -9.76 -21.00
N ASP A 452 -5.95 -9.43 -22.24
CA ASP A 452 -6.98 -8.45 -22.57
C ASP A 452 -8.24 -9.15 -23.09
N THR A 453 -9.35 -8.41 -23.14
CA THR A 453 -10.67 -8.91 -23.53
C THR A 453 -10.71 -9.39 -24.99
N ASP A 454 -10.03 -8.70 -25.91
CA ASP A 454 -10.05 -9.09 -27.33
C ASP A 454 -9.23 -10.36 -27.54
N GLN A 455 -8.07 -10.50 -26.90
CA GLN A 455 -7.27 -11.73 -26.89
C GLN A 455 -8.10 -12.92 -26.39
N LEU A 456 -8.80 -12.78 -25.26
CA LEU A 456 -9.60 -13.87 -24.70
C LEU A 456 -10.78 -14.26 -25.62
N ALA A 457 -11.42 -13.28 -26.27
CA ALA A 457 -12.52 -13.50 -27.20
C ALA A 457 -12.12 -14.27 -28.47
N THR A 458 -10.83 -14.39 -28.80
CA THR A 458 -10.36 -15.18 -29.96
C THR A 458 -10.47 -16.69 -29.75
N VAL A 459 -10.45 -17.14 -28.49
CA VAL A 459 -10.41 -18.57 -28.11
C VAL A 459 -11.63 -18.99 -27.29
N SER A 460 -12.46 -18.05 -26.86
CA SER A 460 -13.57 -18.29 -25.95
C SER A 460 -14.82 -17.51 -26.36
N SER A 461 -15.99 -18.11 -26.15
CA SER A 461 -17.30 -17.47 -26.27
C SER A 461 -17.95 -17.24 -24.90
N LEU A 462 -17.18 -17.29 -23.81
CA LEU A 462 -17.68 -17.05 -22.47
C LEU A 462 -18.17 -15.60 -22.34
N SER A 463 -19.30 -15.45 -21.67
CA SER A 463 -19.92 -14.15 -21.38
C SER A 463 -20.68 -14.19 -20.08
N GLY A 464 -20.81 -13.04 -19.43
CA GLY A 464 -21.56 -12.87 -18.19
C GLY A 464 -22.40 -11.60 -18.16
N GLU A 465 -23.25 -11.55 -17.14
CA GLU A 465 -24.00 -10.38 -16.71
C GLU A 465 -23.22 -9.65 -15.61
N ALA A 466 -23.23 -8.31 -15.64
CA ALA A 466 -22.78 -7.48 -14.53
C ALA A 466 -23.98 -6.90 -13.77
N ARG A 467 -24.05 -7.15 -12.47
CA ARG A 467 -25.01 -6.55 -11.54
C ARG A 467 -24.30 -5.47 -10.73
N LEU A 468 -24.52 -4.21 -11.12
CA LEU A 468 -23.90 -3.05 -10.49
C LEU A 468 -24.81 -2.50 -9.39
N LYS A 469 -24.30 -2.42 -8.17
CA LYS A 469 -24.93 -1.69 -7.06
C LYS A 469 -24.23 -0.34 -6.90
N LEU A 470 -24.93 0.75 -7.19
CA LEU A 470 -24.45 2.13 -7.07
C LEU A 470 -24.76 2.64 -5.66
N ASP A 471 -23.79 2.51 -4.75
CA ASP A 471 -23.92 2.92 -3.35
C ASP A 471 -23.54 4.39 -3.19
N ILE A 472 -24.55 5.26 -3.15
CA ILE A 472 -24.42 6.72 -3.12
C ILE A 472 -25.40 7.32 -2.11
N ASN A 473 -24.98 8.37 -1.39
CA ASN A 473 -25.81 9.05 -0.40
C ASN A 473 -27.02 9.80 -1.02
N ASP A 474 -26.88 10.31 -2.24
CA ASP A 474 -27.94 10.96 -3.01
C ASP A 474 -27.93 10.50 -4.47
N PHE A 475 -28.83 9.56 -4.79
CA PHE A 475 -28.93 8.98 -6.14
C PHE A 475 -29.30 10.00 -7.22
N SER A 476 -29.99 11.09 -6.86
CA SER A 476 -30.41 12.13 -7.82
C SER A 476 -29.21 12.81 -8.51
N GLN A 477 -28.03 12.73 -7.89
CA GLN A 477 -26.78 13.27 -8.43
C GLN A 477 -26.31 12.55 -9.69
N ILE A 478 -26.67 11.28 -9.88
CA ILE A 478 -26.22 10.47 -11.03
C ILE A 478 -27.38 9.94 -11.89
N GLU A 479 -28.62 10.05 -11.40
CA GLU A 479 -29.82 9.61 -12.12
C GLU A 479 -29.95 10.29 -13.49
N GLY A 480 -30.21 9.48 -14.52
CA GLY A 480 -30.39 9.88 -15.91
C GLY A 480 -29.09 10.04 -16.72
N GLU A 481 -27.92 10.03 -16.06
CA GLU A 481 -26.61 10.08 -16.72
C GLU A 481 -26.22 8.71 -17.30
N ASP A 482 -25.17 8.70 -18.13
CA ASP A 482 -24.73 7.49 -18.82
C ASP A 482 -23.54 6.84 -18.09
N ILE A 483 -23.58 5.51 -17.92
CA ILE A 483 -22.40 4.67 -17.66
C ILE A 483 -21.93 4.12 -19.00
N THR A 484 -20.64 4.28 -19.31
CA THR A 484 -20.04 3.78 -20.55
C THR A 484 -18.99 2.71 -20.24
N ILE A 485 -19.16 1.52 -20.82
CA ILE A 485 -18.25 0.38 -20.71
C ILE A 485 -17.37 0.34 -21.96
N MET A 486 -16.05 0.33 -21.75
CA MET A 486 -15.03 0.46 -22.79
C MET A 486 -14.08 -0.73 -22.79
N ASN A 487 -13.64 -1.15 -23.98
CA ASN A 487 -12.47 -2.00 -24.18
C ASN A 487 -11.43 -1.19 -24.97
N GLY A 488 -10.45 -0.61 -24.27
CA GLY A 488 -9.57 0.42 -24.83
C GLY A 488 -10.39 1.58 -25.40
N SER A 489 -10.21 1.89 -26.69
CA SER A 489 -10.97 2.94 -27.39
C SER A 489 -12.37 2.52 -27.86
N LYS A 490 -12.74 1.25 -27.75
CA LYS A 490 -14.03 0.71 -28.23
C LYS A 490 -15.11 0.85 -27.17
N VAL A 491 -16.20 1.54 -27.49
CA VAL A 491 -17.44 1.52 -26.69
C VAL A 491 -18.10 0.15 -26.83
N VAL A 492 -18.11 -0.63 -25.75
CA VAL A 492 -18.77 -1.95 -25.70
C VAL A 492 -20.25 -1.79 -25.37
N ARG A 493 -20.56 -0.92 -24.41
CA ARG A 493 -21.93 -0.65 -23.99
C ARG A 493 -22.05 0.76 -23.40
N LYS A 494 -23.23 1.37 -23.58
CA LYS A 494 -23.59 2.64 -22.96
C LYS A 494 -25.01 2.52 -22.40
N VAL A 495 -25.18 2.73 -21.10
CA VAL A 495 -26.46 2.54 -20.39
C VAL A 495 -26.80 3.77 -19.57
N LYS A 496 -28.09 4.09 -19.48
CA LYS A 496 -28.58 5.16 -18.61
C LYS A 496 -28.74 4.67 -17.19
N VAL A 497 -28.34 5.48 -16.21
CA VAL A 497 -28.57 5.23 -14.78
C VAL A 497 -30.03 5.49 -14.47
N THR A 498 -30.80 4.43 -14.24
CA THR A 498 -32.24 4.50 -13.96
C THR A 498 -32.63 3.97 -12.57
N SER A 499 -31.71 3.28 -11.90
CA SER A 499 -31.90 2.71 -10.57
C SER A 499 -30.54 2.57 -9.85
N PRO A 500 -30.50 2.54 -8.50
CA PRO A 500 -29.29 2.17 -7.76
C PRO A 500 -28.78 0.76 -8.09
N ASP A 501 -29.66 -0.17 -8.45
CA ASP A 501 -29.31 -1.52 -8.87
C ASP A 501 -29.47 -1.65 -10.39
N MET A 502 -28.37 -1.83 -11.10
CA MET A 502 -28.30 -1.86 -12.57
C MET A 502 -27.84 -3.23 -13.06
N VAL A 503 -28.36 -3.66 -14.21
CA VAL A 503 -27.98 -4.92 -14.86
C VAL A 503 -27.45 -4.63 -16.26
N ILE A 504 -26.30 -5.21 -16.60
CA ILE A 504 -25.66 -5.11 -17.92
C ILE A 504 -25.35 -6.52 -18.44
N ASP A 505 -26.19 -7.02 -19.35
CA ASP A 505 -26.11 -8.40 -19.86
C ASP A 505 -25.16 -8.57 -21.06
N ASN A 506 -24.77 -9.82 -21.31
CA ASN A 506 -24.06 -10.27 -22.51
C ASN A 506 -22.72 -9.56 -22.74
N LEU A 507 -21.95 -9.36 -21.68
CA LEU A 507 -20.57 -8.90 -21.79
C LEU A 507 -19.66 -10.12 -21.94
N PRO A 508 -18.78 -10.19 -22.96
CA PRO A 508 -17.74 -11.20 -23.02
C PRO A 508 -16.91 -11.21 -21.73
N ASN A 509 -16.42 -12.38 -21.34
CA ASN A 509 -15.46 -12.49 -20.25
C ASN A 509 -14.23 -11.63 -20.55
N GLY A 510 -13.72 -10.95 -19.52
CA GLY A 510 -12.63 -10.00 -19.69
C GLY A 510 -12.66 -8.87 -18.65
N ILE A 511 -11.88 -7.84 -18.95
CA ILE A 511 -11.74 -6.62 -18.15
C ILE A 511 -12.10 -5.40 -19.00
N TYR A 512 -12.84 -4.47 -18.42
CA TYR A 512 -13.34 -3.28 -19.10
C TYR A 512 -13.09 -2.04 -18.27
N THR A 513 -12.93 -0.89 -18.92
CA THR A 513 -12.93 0.42 -18.25
C THR A 513 -14.36 0.96 -18.19
N MET A 514 -14.76 1.49 -17.04
CA MET A 514 -16.04 2.16 -16.83
C MET A 514 -15.83 3.67 -16.74
N TYR A 515 -16.54 4.43 -17.58
CA TYR A 515 -16.77 5.85 -17.32
C TYR A 515 -18.10 6.00 -16.60
N LEU A 516 -18.02 6.48 -15.36
CA LEU A 516 -19.15 6.62 -14.44
C LEU A 516 -19.53 8.10 -14.32
N PRO A 517 -20.82 8.42 -14.09
CA PRO A 517 -21.20 9.76 -13.66
C PRO A 517 -20.57 10.08 -12.30
N LEU A 518 -20.11 11.33 -12.10
CA LEU A 518 -19.37 11.74 -10.89
C LEU A 518 -20.10 12.81 -10.07
N GLY A 519 -21.39 12.98 -10.34
CA GLY A 519 -22.31 13.85 -9.62
C GLY A 519 -22.47 15.26 -10.21
N LYS A 520 -23.69 15.78 -10.07
CA LYS A 520 -24.13 17.09 -10.59
C LYS A 520 -23.66 18.23 -9.69
N SER A 521 -24.36 18.53 -8.61
CA SER A 521 -23.99 19.61 -7.68
C SER A 521 -23.05 19.12 -6.57
N MET A 522 -23.18 17.86 -6.17
CA MET A 522 -22.22 17.17 -5.31
C MET A 522 -21.23 16.39 -6.16
N LYS A 523 -19.96 16.34 -5.75
CA LYS A 523 -18.88 15.68 -6.49
C LYS A 523 -18.41 14.45 -5.75
N TYR A 524 -18.18 13.36 -6.48
CA TYR A 524 -17.86 12.07 -5.89
C TYR A 524 -16.51 11.52 -6.37
N ALA A 525 -15.82 10.84 -5.47
CA ALA A 525 -14.85 9.80 -5.82
C ALA A 525 -15.57 8.44 -5.87
N VAL A 526 -15.13 7.55 -6.75
CA VAL A 526 -15.69 6.20 -6.89
C VAL A 526 -14.67 5.15 -6.51
N SER A 527 -15.13 4.03 -5.94
CA SER A 527 -14.24 2.95 -5.48
C SER A 527 -13.60 2.12 -6.60
N GLU A 528 -14.21 2.08 -7.79
CA GLU A 528 -13.75 1.22 -8.89
C GLU A 528 -14.10 1.85 -10.25
N HIS A 529 -13.15 1.74 -11.19
CA HIS A 529 -13.29 2.16 -12.59
C HIS A 529 -13.12 0.99 -13.57
N TYR A 530 -12.88 -0.22 -13.09
CA TYR A 530 -12.66 -1.40 -13.91
C TYR A 530 -13.69 -2.51 -13.61
N LEU A 531 -14.30 -3.05 -14.65
CA LEU A 531 -15.31 -4.10 -14.56
C LEU A 531 -14.72 -5.44 -15.02
N ARG A 532 -14.60 -6.40 -14.08
CA ARG A 532 -14.21 -7.79 -14.36
C ARG A 532 -15.46 -8.62 -14.64
N ILE A 533 -15.47 -9.31 -15.78
CA ILE A 533 -16.49 -10.29 -16.15
C ILE A 533 -15.82 -11.66 -16.16
N LYS A 534 -16.17 -12.48 -15.17
CA LYS A 534 -15.60 -13.81 -14.93
C LYS A 534 -16.67 -14.89 -14.94
N GLU A 535 -17.70 -14.73 -14.13
CA GLU A 535 -18.77 -15.71 -13.97
C GLU A 535 -19.97 -15.38 -14.85
N SER A 536 -20.97 -16.25 -14.89
CA SER A 536 -22.23 -15.95 -15.59
C SER A 536 -22.96 -14.74 -14.99
N VAL A 537 -22.78 -14.49 -13.69
CA VAL A 537 -23.31 -13.33 -12.95
C VAL A 537 -22.20 -12.75 -12.09
N ASN A 538 -21.91 -11.46 -12.27
CA ASN A 538 -20.83 -10.74 -11.60
C ASN A 538 -21.43 -9.59 -10.79
N ASN A 539 -21.44 -9.71 -9.47
CA ASN A 539 -21.96 -8.66 -8.59
C ASN A 539 -20.84 -7.69 -8.24
N VAL A 540 -21.07 -6.40 -8.49
CA VAL A 540 -20.09 -5.34 -8.25
C VAL A 540 -20.77 -4.19 -7.53
N THR A 541 -20.22 -3.79 -6.37
CA THR A 541 -20.67 -2.58 -5.68
C THR A 541 -19.71 -1.44 -5.99
N ILE A 542 -20.24 -0.36 -6.54
CA ILE A 542 -19.51 0.88 -6.76
C ILE A 542 -19.89 1.85 -5.65
N LYS A 543 -18.95 2.13 -4.75
CA LYS A 543 -19.14 3.08 -3.67
C LYS A 543 -18.80 4.49 -4.15
N TYR A 544 -19.72 5.40 -3.94
CA TYR A 544 -19.58 6.83 -4.19
C TYR A 544 -19.33 7.56 -2.86
N THR A 545 -18.18 8.21 -2.75
CA THR A 545 -17.80 9.01 -1.59
C THR A 545 -17.82 10.49 -1.96
N GLU A 546 -18.65 11.28 -1.30
CA GLU A 546 -18.73 12.73 -1.53
C GLU A 546 -17.40 13.41 -1.16
N LYS A 547 -16.82 14.17 -2.10
CA LYS A 547 -15.61 14.96 -1.89
C LYS A 547 -15.94 16.22 -1.09
N GLN A 548 -15.33 16.36 0.09
CA GLN A 548 -15.56 17.54 0.95
C GLN A 548 -14.79 18.78 0.48
N ALA A 549 -13.66 18.55 -0.19
CA ALA A 549 -12.82 19.56 -0.82
C ALA A 549 -12.06 18.97 -2.02
N SER A 550 -11.27 19.80 -2.70
CA SER A 550 -10.41 19.33 -3.78
C SER A 550 -9.14 18.67 -3.25
N PRO A 551 -8.72 17.50 -3.79
CA PRO A 551 -7.42 16.92 -3.49
C PRO A 551 -6.24 17.78 -3.96
N LEU A 552 -6.46 18.81 -4.79
CA LEU A 552 -5.42 19.81 -5.11
C LEU A 552 -4.98 20.61 -3.87
N ALA A 553 -5.81 20.67 -2.83
CA ALA A 553 -5.47 21.29 -1.55
C ALA A 553 -4.68 20.37 -0.61
N ASN A 554 -4.50 19.09 -0.98
CA ASN A 554 -3.74 18.14 -0.17
C ASN A 554 -2.26 18.53 -0.11
N GLN A 555 -1.63 18.23 1.02
CA GLN A 555 -0.25 18.61 1.31
C GLN A 555 0.48 17.52 2.08
N ASP A 556 1.76 17.35 1.75
CA ASP A 556 2.64 16.42 2.43
C ASP A 556 3.60 17.17 3.35
N ILE A 557 3.85 16.58 4.51
CA ILE A 557 4.78 17.10 5.52
C ILE A 557 5.87 16.05 5.72
N HIS A 558 7.08 16.36 5.25
CA HIS A 558 8.26 15.51 5.40
C HIS A 558 9.03 15.89 6.64
N PHE A 559 9.40 14.88 7.43
CA PHE A 559 10.23 15.01 8.60
C PHE A 559 11.61 14.43 8.28
N LEU A 560 12.61 15.29 8.17
CA LEU A 560 13.98 14.88 7.82
C LEU A 560 14.86 14.77 9.06
N GLY A 561 15.68 13.72 9.07
CA GLY A 561 16.58 13.36 10.15
C GLY A 561 18.04 13.64 9.80
N LEU A 562 18.98 12.93 10.42
CA LEU A 562 20.41 13.03 10.15
C LEU A 562 20.72 12.76 8.66
N GLY A 563 21.46 13.68 8.03
CA GLY A 563 21.81 13.59 6.61
C GLY A 563 20.65 13.91 5.66
N ASP A 564 19.63 14.60 6.15
CA ASP A 564 18.39 14.96 5.43
C ASP A 564 17.57 13.73 4.96
N ASN A 565 17.81 12.57 5.58
CA ASN A 565 17.03 11.37 5.33
C ASN A 565 15.61 11.53 5.87
N ASN A 566 14.61 11.26 5.03
CA ASN A 566 13.22 11.27 5.46
C ASN A 566 12.93 10.07 6.39
N TYR A 567 12.47 10.34 7.62
CA TYR A 567 12.13 9.29 8.59
C TYR A 567 10.63 9.19 8.89
N ALA A 568 9.85 10.22 8.53
CA ALA A 568 8.41 10.23 8.70
C ALA A 568 7.73 11.16 7.69
N LEU A 569 6.52 10.78 7.27
CA LEU A 569 5.67 11.52 6.34
C LEU A 569 4.28 11.67 6.94
N ALA A 570 3.77 12.89 7.00
CA ALA A 570 2.35 13.15 7.27
C ALA A 570 1.65 13.67 6.02
N SER A 571 0.66 12.94 5.53
CA SER A 571 -0.10 13.27 4.32
C SER A 571 -1.48 13.77 4.71
N VAL A 572 -1.76 15.04 4.45
CA VAL A 572 -3.05 15.68 4.77
C VAL A 572 -3.97 15.62 3.56
N ASP A 573 -5.06 14.88 3.69
CA ASP A 573 -6.11 14.72 2.68
C ASP A 573 -7.38 15.49 3.09
N ILE A 574 -7.46 16.76 2.66
CA ILE A 574 -8.62 17.63 2.92
C ILE A 574 -9.85 17.15 2.15
N SER A 575 -9.68 16.39 1.06
CA SER A 575 -10.81 15.87 0.28
C SER A 575 -11.57 14.77 1.03
N ARG A 576 -10.86 14.03 1.90
CA ARG A 576 -11.38 12.92 2.72
C ARG A 576 -11.52 13.27 4.22
N ASN A 577 -11.06 14.45 4.64
CA ASN A 577 -10.95 14.83 6.05
C ASN A 577 -10.06 13.88 6.88
N GLU A 578 -8.93 13.47 6.31
CA GLU A 578 -8.01 12.50 6.92
C GLU A 578 -6.57 13.01 6.90
N ILE A 579 -5.79 12.67 7.94
CA ILE A 579 -4.34 12.79 7.94
C ILE A 579 -3.73 11.42 8.26
N GLU A 580 -2.87 10.94 7.37
CA GLU A 580 -2.07 9.74 7.58
C GLU A 580 -0.67 10.14 8.04
N ILE A 581 -0.20 9.60 9.16
CA ILE A 581 1.13 9.87 9.73
C ILE A 581 1.90 8.56 9.77
N SER A 582 2.95 8.47 8.96
CA SER A 582 3.80 7.30 8.82
C SER A 582 5.21 7.57 9.33
N THR A 583 5.77 6.61 10.06
CA THR A 583 7.16 6.61 10.54
C THR A 583 7.87 5.39 9.98
N SER A 584 8.92 5.62 9.18
CA SER A 584 9.61 4.60 8.38
C SER A 584 11.03 4.30 8.88
N ALA A 585 11.64 5.18 9.67
CA ALA A 585 12.96 4.95 10.26
C ALA A 585 12.96 5.07 11.79
N LYS A 586 13.63 4.12 12.45
CA LYS A 586 13.65 3.97 13.91
C LYS A 586 14.51 5.02 14.59
N ASP A 587 15.55 5.49 13.90
CA ASP A 587 16.54 6.41 14.46
C ASP A 587 16.64 7.68 13.59
N PRO A 588 15.71 8.65 13.77
CA PRO A 588 15.70 9.89 13.02
C PRO A 588 17.03 10.64 13.07
N HIS A 589 17.62 10.76 14.26
CA HIS A 589 18.87 11.46 14.44
C HIS A 589 19.60 10.97 15.70
N SER A 590 20.61 10.12 15.50
CA SER A 590 21.31 9.37 16.57
C SER A 590 21.85 10.24 17.71
N TYR A 591 22.24 11.49 17.45
CA TYR A 591 22.76 12.41 18.49
C TYR A 591 21.71 12.91 19.50
N PHE A 592 20.42 12.72 19.24
CA PHE A 592 19.35 13.14 20.15
C PHE A 592 18.81 12.00 21.04
N GLY A 593 19.20 10.75 20.79
CA GLY A 593 18.86 9.62 21.68
C GLY A 593 17.36 9.55 22.04
N SER A 594 17.03 9.55 23.32
CA SER A 594 15.64 9.51 23.81
C SER A 594 14.90 10.85 23.78
N ASP A 595 15.57 11.95 23.41
CA ASP A 595 14.94 13.27 23.36
C ASP A 595 13.91 13.32 22.23
N ILE A 596 12.86 14.13 22.44
CA ILE A 596 11.84 14.39 21.42
C ILE A 596 12.51 15.13 20.26
N TYR A 597 12.64 14.48 19.12
CA TYR A 597 13.19 15.06 17.92
C TYR A 597 12.10 15.80 17.13
N SER A 598 10.90 15.22 17.07
CA SER A 598 9.71 15.87 16.54
C SER A 598 8.42 15.37 17.20
N LYS A 599 7.36 16.17 17.09
CA LYS A 599 6.02 15.85 17.57
C LYS A 599 4.97 16.48 16.66
N ILE A 600 3.91 15.75 16.35
CA ILE A 600 2.74 16.27 15.63
C ILE A 600 1.48 16.09 16.48
N GLU A 601 0.69 17.14 16.58
CA GLU A 601 -0.60 17.19 17.30
C GLU A 601 -1.70 17.67 16.35
N VAL A 602 -2.87 17.00 16.40
CA VAL A 602 -4.11 17.42 15.74
C VAL A 602 -5.02 18.03 16.80
N LEU A 603 -5.54 19.23 16.54
CA LEU A 603 -6.41 19.96 17.45
C LEU A 603 -7.76 20.23 16.78
N ASP A 604 -8.85 19.95 17.51
CA ASP A 604 -10.22 20.25 17.07
C ASP A 604 -10.52 21.76 17.05
N GLU A 605 -11.72 22.14 16.61
CA GLU A 605 -12.19 23.53 16.52
C GLU A 605 -12.21 24.26 17.88
N ASN A 606 -12.31 23.52 18.99
CA ASN A 606 -12.29 24.06 20.35
C ASN A 606 -10.86 24.16 20.92
N GLY A 607 -9.86 23.70 20.18
CA GLY A 607 -8.46 23.65 20.60
C GLY A 607 -8.08 22.44 21.45
N ASN A 608 -8.92 21.41 21.53
CA ASN A 608 -8.58 20.16 22.21
C ASN A 608 -7.69 19.30 21.34
N VAL A 609 -6.65 18.69 21.91
CA VAL A 609 -5.78 17.75 21.19
C VAL A 609 -6.50 16.41 21.04
N THR A 610 -6.80 16.03 19.79
CA THR A 610 -7.48 14.76 19.45
C THR A 610 -6.49 13.65 19.11
N TYR A 611 -5.28 14.01 18.68
CA TYR A 611 -4.22 13.06 18.35
C TYR A 611 -2.84 13.65 18.63
N THR A 612 -1.91 12.81 19.10
CA THR A 612 -0.50 13.16 19.30
C THR A 612 0.41 12.00 18.87
N LYS A 613 1.42 12.30 18.05
CA LYS A 613 2.55 11.40 17.76
C LYS A 613 3.86 12.06 18.17
N ILE A 614 4.62 11.37 19.01
CA ILE A 614 5.96 11.77 19.47
C ILE A 614 7.00 10.90 18.75
N MET A 615 8.03 11.53 18.20
CA MET A 615 9.15 10.87 17.55
C MET A 615 10.46 11.31 18.21
N THR A 616 11.15 10.36 18.82
CA THR A 616 12.43 10.57 19.51
C THR A 616 13.62 10.46 18.54
N GLY A 617 14.79 10.98 18.92
CA GLY A 617 16.01 10.92 18.09
C GLY A 617 16.49 9.50 17.76
N ALA A 618 16.18 8.55 18.63
CA ALA A 618 16.45 7.13 18.50
C ALA A 618 15.25 6.32 19.04
N ASN A 619 15.07 5.10 18.53
CA ASN A 619 14.02 4.17 18.94
C ASN A 619 12.58 4.71 18.81
N THR A 620 12.26 5.52 17.80
CA THR A 620 10.87 5.91 17.53
C THR A 620 10.04 4.71 17.04
N SER A 621 8.73 4.75 17.29
CA SER A 621 7.80 3.70 16.88
C SER A 621 7.49 3.80 15.38
N LEU A 622 7.80 2.72 14.65
CA LEU A 622 7.46 2.57 13.25
C LEU A 622 5.98 2.28 13.05
N GLY A 623 5.48 2.58 11.85
CA GLY A 623 4.10 2.29 11.44
C GLY A 623 3.38 3.52 10.90
N SER A 624 2.15 3.31 10.45
CA SER A 624 1.27 4.37 9.95
C SER A 624 -0.01 4.42 10.77
N VAL A 625 -0.53 5.63 10.99
CA VAL A 625 -1.82 5.87 11.63
C VAL A 625 -2.57 6.92 10.86
N THR A 626 -3.83 6.64 10.53
CA THR A 626 -4.77 7.62 9.99
C THR A 626 -5.68 8.14 11.09
N THR A 627 -5.87 9.46 11.14
CA THR A 627 -6.82 10.11 12.05
C THR A 627 -7.63 11.17 11.31
N HIS A 628 -8.79 11.53 11.88
CA HIS A 628 -9.68 12.56 11.33
C HIS A 628 -9.05 13.96 11.46
N ILE A 629 -9.22 14.78 10.43
CA ILE A 629 -8.86 16.19 10.40
C ILE A 629 -9.78 16.92 9.40
N GLU A 630 -10.26 18.12 9.71
CA GLU A 630 -11.16 18.82 8.79
C GLU A 630 -10.95 20.34 8.84
N PRO A 631 -11.45 21.10 7.84
CA PRO A 631 -11.39 22.55 7.88
C PRO A 631 -11.94 23.12 9.20
N GLY A 632 -11.18 23.99 9.86
CA GLY A 632 -11.46 24.49 11.22
C GLY A 632 -10.50 23.95 12.29
N TYR A 633 -9.87 22.80 12.03
CA TYR A 633 -8.88 22.19 12.93
C TYR A 633 -7.53 22.91 12.83
N LYS A 634 -6.62 22.58 13.76
CA LYS A 634 -5.21 23.01 13.71
C LYS A 634 -4.25 21.83 13.77
N LEU A 635 -3.13 21.93 13.04
CA LEU A 635 -1.96 21.08 13.22
C LEU A 635 -0.88 21.84 13.97
N ARG A 636 -0.39 21.27 15.06
CA ARG A 636 0.76 21.81 15.78
C ARG A 636 1.93 20.84 15.67
N ILE A 637 3.02 21.29 15.07
CA ILE A 637 4.18 20.45 14.76
C ILE A 637 5.41 21.03 15.40
N TYR A 638 6.04 20.25 16.27
CA TYR A 638 7.35 20.53 16.83
C TYR A 638 8.43 19.76 16.06
N HIS A 639 9.52 20.43 15.69
CA HIS A 639 10.73 19.82 15.17
C HIS A 639 11.95 20.56 15.75
N ILE A 640 12.86 19.84 16.40
CA ILE A 640 14.00 20.47 17.08
C ILE A 640 14.95 21.18 16.08
N GLU A 641 15.04 20.66 14.86
CA GLU A 641 15.73 21.27 13.72
C GLU A 641 14.70 21.73 12.66
N PRO A 642 14.10 22.94 12.77
CA PRO A 642 12.91 23.28 11.99
C PRO A 642 13.14 23.33 10.47
N ASN A 643 14.36 23.63 10.03
CA ASN A 643 14.70 23.62 8.59
C ASN A 643 14.59 22.22 7.96
N ARG A 644 14.55 21.15 8.77
CA ARG A 644 14.36 19.75 8.36
C ARG A 644 12.89 19.31 8.38
N LEU A 645 11.97 20.20 8.72
CA LEU A 645 10.53 20.00 8.53
C LEU A 645 10.10 20.68 7.24
N LEU A 646 9.67 19.89 6.25
CA LEU A 646 9.28 20.40 4.94
C LEU A 646 7.78 20.22 4.71
N VAL A 647 7.05 21.30 4.46
CA VAL A 647 5.64 21.24 4.01
C VAL A 647 5.61 21.54 2.52
N ASP A 648 5.22 20.55 1.71
CA ASP A 648 5.33 20.59 0.24
C ASP A 648 6.72 21.08 -0.24
N GLY A 649 7.78 20.67 0.45
CA GLY A 649 9.16 21.04 0.13
C GLY A 649 9.62 22.42 0.64
N VAL A 650 8.77 23.15 1.36
CA VAL A 650 9.13 24.42 2.00
C VAL A 650 9.62 24.15 3.42
N SER A 651 10.86 24.55 3.73
CA SER A 651 11.44 24.40 5.07
C SER A 651 10.81 25.35 6.08
N MET A 652 10.41 24.81 7.22
CA MET A 652 9.89 25.61 8.32
C MET A 652 11.02 26.33 9.07
N LYS A 653 10.71 27.49 9.65
CA LYS A 653 11.71 28.32 10.35
C LYS A 653 11.63 28.23 11.87
N GLN A 654 10.46 27.84 12.39
CA GLN A 654 10.17 27.81 13.82
C GLN A 654 10.18 26.38 14.32
N THR A 655 10.79 26.16 15.48
CA THR A 655 10.81 24.85 16.15
C THR A 655 9.42 24.32 16.45
N THR A 656 8.41 25.19 16.55
CA THR A 656 7.00 24.83 16.55
C THR A 656 6.28 25.60 15.46
N SER A 657 5.63 24.89 14.55
CA SER A 657 4.79 25.45 13.47
C SER A 657 3.33 25.12 13.74
N ILE A 658 2.43 26.08 13.52
CA ILE A 658 0.98 25.91 13.67
C ILE A 658 0.32 26.17 12.32
N PHE A 659 -0.45 25.20 11.85
CA PHE A 659 -1.21 25.30 10.60
C PHE A 659 -2.69 25.27 10.88
N ASN A 660 -3.43 26.24 10.35
CA ASN A 660 -4.88 26.17 10.28
C ASN A 660 -5.27 25.30 9.10
N VAL A 661 -6.15 24.34 9.33
CA VAL A 661 -6.70 23.47 8.29
C VAL A 661 -7.83 24.20 7.60
N THR A 662 -7.75 24.40 6.29
CA THR A 662 -8.76 25.11 5.49
C THR A 662 -9.11 24.32 4.25
N LYS A 663 -10.20 24.69 3.56
CA LYS A 663 -10.54 24.12 2.24
C LYS A 663 -9.49 24.39 1.16
N THR A 664 -8.62 25.37 1.37
CA THR A 664 -7.50 25.66 0.47
C THR A 664 -6.19 24.98 0.87
N GLY A 665 -6.20 24.16 1.92
CA GLY A 665 -5.04 23.48 2.48
C GLY A 665 -4.65 24.00 3.87
N LEU A 666 -3.46 23.63 4.30
CA LEU A 666 -2.77 24.11 5.50
C LEU A 666 -2.27 25.55 5.32
N VAL A 667 -2.75 26.44 6.17
CA VAL A 667 -2.30 27.84 6.24
C VAL A 667 -1.45 28.04 7.49
N ASN A 668 -0.16 28.29 7.32
CA ASN A 668 0.75 28.56 8.44
C ASN A 668 0.44 29.93 9.07
N GLU A 669 0.32 30.00 10.39
CA GLU A 669 0.04 31.24 11.12
C GLU A 669 1.15 32.30 10.96
N ASP A 670 2.40 31.89 10.64
CA ASP A 670 3.51 32.82 10.43
C ASP A 670 3.64 33.38 9.00
N GLY A 671 2.71 33.00 8.11
CA GLY A 671 2.66 33.46 6.72
C GLY A 671 3.68 32.82 5.78
N THR A 672 4.47 31.84 6.23
CA THR A 672 5.39 31.09 5.36
C THR A 672 4.59 30.16 4.44
N THR A 673 4.29 30.59 3.22
CA THR A 673 3.74 29.73 2.16
C THR A 673 4.45 30.05 0.84
N LYS A 674 4.87 29.01 0.12
CA LYS A 674 5.61 29.16 -1.15
C LYS A 674 4.75 28.84 -2.38
N ASP A 675 3.64 28.11 -2.20
CA ASP A 675 2.75 27.73 -3.29
C ASP A 675 1.29 27.94 -2.89
N THR A 676 0.57 28.69 -3.72
CA THR A 676 -0.86 28.90 -3.56
C THR A 676 -1.61 27.77 -4.24
N LEU A 677 -2.80 27.42 -3.72
CA LEU A 677 -3.75 26.55 -4.42
C LEU A 677 -3.96 26.98 -5.89
N ILE A 678 -3.84 28.28 -6.19
CA ILE A 678 -3.92 28.85 -7.54
C ILE A 678 -2.87 28.24 -8.48
N SER A 679 -1.61 28.10 -8.07
CA SER A 679 -0.58 27.46 -8.90
C SER A 679 -0.92 26.00 -9.22
N LYS A 680 -1.48 25.27 -8.24
CA LYS A 680 -1.96 23.88 -8.42
C LYS A 680 -3.17 23.82 -9.36
N ILE A 681 -4.09 24.79 -9.26
CA ILE A 681 -5.24 24.96 -10.18
C ILE A 681 -4.77 25.20 -11.61
N GLU A 682 -3.85 26.15 -11.83
CA GLU A 682 -3.33 26.47 -13.17
C GLU A 682 -2.64 25.25 -13.81
N LYS A 683 -1.84 24.51 -13.02
CA LYS A 683 -1.21 23.26 -13.50
C LYS A 683 -2.25 22.19 -13.83
N ALA A 684 -3.24 21.97 -12.97
CA ALA A 684 -4.30 20.99 -13.20
C ALA A 684 -5.14 21.34 -14.45
N ALA A 685 -5.44 22.63 -14.66
CA ALA A 685 -6.14 23.10 -15.86
C ALA A 685 -5.35 22.80 -17.13
N LEU A 686 -4.03 23.07 -17.16
CA LEU A 686 -3.16 22.75 -18.28
C LEU A 686 -3.10 21.24 -18.56
N GLU A 687 -3.01 20.40 -17.52
CA GLU A 687 -3.03 18.95 -17.67
C GLU A 687 -4.34 18.48 -18.34
N ILE A 688 -5.49 18.98 -17.91
CA ILE A 688 -6.79 18.65 -18.51
C ILE A 688 -6.87 19.12 -19.97
N GLN A 689 -6.49 20.36 -20.25
CA GLN A 689 -6.55 20.94 -21.60
C GLN A 689 -5.61 20.23 -22.59
N SER A 690 -4.49 19.69 -22.10
CA SER A 690 -3.55 18.93 -22.92
C SER A 690 -4.05 17.53 -23.32
N ASN A 691 -5.12 17.03 -22.69
CA ASN A 691 -5.69 15.72 -22.97
C ASN A 691 -7.05 15.85 -23.71
N PRO A 692 -7.10 15.60 -25.03
CA PRO A 692 -8.33 15.72 -25.82
C PRO A 692 -9.47 14.80 -25.36
N LEU A 693 -9.16 13.63 -24.79
CA LEU A 693 -10.16 12.69 -24.29
C LEU A 693 -10.78 13.19 -22.98
N MET A 694 -9.99 13.76 -22.07
CA MET A 694 -10.53 14.45 -20.89
C MET A 694 -11.39 15.65 -21.29
N MET A 695 -10.95 16.44 -22.28
CA MET A 695 -11.72 17.60 -22.77
C MET A 695 -13.10 17.19 -23.28
N ALA A 696 -13.18 16.10 -24.05
CA ALA A 696 -14.42 15.62 -24.65
C ALA A 696 -15.42 15.00 -23.65
N GLN A 697 -14.97 14.62 -22.44
CA GLN A 697 -15.81 13.98 -21.44
C GLN A 697 -16.28 14.98 -20.37
N SER A 698 -17.55 14.85 -19.96
CA SER A 698 -18.13 15.70 -18.90
C SER A 698 -17.77 15.19 -17.51
N ASN A 699 -17.73 13.86 -17.31
CA ASN A 699 -17.53 13.24 -16.01
C ASN A 699 -16.06 12.80 -15.79
N VAL A 700 -15.18 13.80 -15.62
CA VAL A 700 -13.74 13.61 -15.35
C VAL A 700 -13.43 13.99 -13.89
N GLU A 701 -12.66 13.16 -13.17
CA GLU A 701 -12.38 13.38 -11.74
C GLU A 701 -11.60 14.68 -11.55
N ARG A 702 -10.58 14.93 -12.39
CA ARG A 702 -9.82 16.19 -12.37
C ARG A 702 -10.64 17.42 -12.69
N LYS A 703 -11.67 17.34 -13.53
CA LYS A 703 -12.55 18.49 -13.81
C LYS A 703 -13.38 18.85 -12.58
N ASN A 704 -13.83 17.83 -11.83
CA ASN A 704 -14.46 18.03 -10.52
C ASN A 704 -13.46 18.59 -9.50
N ASP A 705 -12.24 18.06 -9.44
CA ASP A 705 -11.21 18.53 -8.51
C ASP A 705 -10.80 19.98 -8.79
N LEU A 706 -10.69 20.36 -10.06
CA LEU A 706 -10.45 21.73 -10.49
C LEU A 706 -11.59 22.65 -10.06
N GLY A 707 -12.84 22.25 -10.33
CA GLY A 707 -14.04 23.02 -9.93
C GLY A 707 -14.12 23.23 -8.42
N LEU A 708 -13.93 22.17 -7.63
CA LEU A 708 -13.92 22.26 -6.16
C LEU A 708 -12.79 23.16 -5.63
N ALA A 709 -11.60 23.11 -6.25
CA ALA A 709 -10.48 23.95 -5.85
C ALA A 709 -10.76 25.43 -6.11
N ILE A 710 -11.34 25.77 -7.27
CA ILE A 710 -11.72 27.14 -7.61
C ILE A 710 -12.81 27.65 -6.66
N LEU A 711 -13.83 26.85 -6.37
CA LEU A 711 -14.92 27.22 -5.46
C LEU A 711 -14.47 27.47 -4.01
N ALA A 712 -13.34 26.88 -3.60
CA ALA A 712 -12.75 27.08 -2.28
C ALA A 712 -12.04 28.44 -2.13
N LEU A 713 -11.72 29.12 -3.23
CA LEU A 713 -11.05 30.42 -3.20
C LEU A 713 -11.99 31.55 -2.74
N ALA A 714 -11.39 32.60 -2.19
CA ALA A 714 -12.09 33.85 -1.91
C ALA A 714 -12.32 34.67 -3.20
N GLU A 715 -13.17 35.69 -3.10
CA GLU A 715 -13.26 36.71 -4.16
C GLU A 715 -12.08 37.69 -4.07
N PRO A 716 -11.56 38.19 -5.22
CA PRO A 716 -12.09 38.02 -6.58
C PRO A 716 -11.53 36.82 -7.37
N GLU A 717 -10.60 36.05 -6.81
CA GLU A 717 -9.90 34.97 -7.52
C GLU A 717 -10.87 33.87 -7.98
N ARG A 718 -11.85 33.51 -7.13
CA ARG A 718 -12.87 32.50 -7.44
C ARG A 718 -13.63 32.83 -8.73
N SER A 719 -14.25 34.01 -8.82
CA SER A 719 -15.02 34.41 -10.00
C SER A 719 -14.14 34.54 -11.25
N THR A 720 -12.91 35.03 -11.08
CA THR A 720 -11.95 35.18 -12.17
C THR A 720 -11.56 33.83 -12.78
N LEU A 721 -11.18 32.86 -11.95
CA LEU A 721 -10.75 31.53 -12.41
C LEU A 721 -11.91 30.67 -12.90
N LEU A 722 -13.09 30.78 -12.30
CA LEU A 722 -14.28 30.08 -12.80
C LEU A 722 -14.66 30.58 -14.20
N SER A 723 -14.55 31.89 -14.45
CA SER A 723 -14.76 32.45 -15.79
C SER A 723 -13.69 32.00 -16.78
N LYS A 724 -12.42 31.95 -16.35
CA LYS A 724 -11.29 31.52 -17.19
C LYS A 724 -11.39 30.05 -17.60
N TYR A 725 -11.92 29.18 -16.73
CA TYR A 725 -11.94 27.73 -16.91
C TYR A 725 -13.35 27.15 -17.02
N ALA A 726 -14.33 27.93 -17.46
CA ALA A 726 -15.74 27.53 -17.51
C ALA A 726 -16.02 26.26 -18.35
N ASP A 727 -15.14 25.95 -19.32
CA ASP A 727 -15.23 24.78 -20.20
C ASP A 727 -14.73 23.47 -19.56
N ILE A 728 -13.93 23.56 -18.50
CA ILE A 728 -13.27 22.40 -17.85
C ILE A 728 -13.49 22.33 -16.34
N ALA A 729 -13.91 23.41 -15.70
CA ALA A 729 -14.29 23.41 -14.29
C ALA A 729 -15.73 22.91 -14.21
N ASN A 730 -15.94 21.71 -13.67
CA ASN A 730 -17.27 21.16 -13.43
C ASN A 730 -17.94 21.83 -12.21
N ALA A 731 -18.02 23.15 -12.22
CA ALA A 731 -18.52 23.98 -11.15
C ALA A 731 -19.23 25.20 -11.74
N SER A 732 -20.21 25.72 -11.03
CA SER A 732 -20.92 26.95 -11.39
C SER A 732 -21.33 27.71 -10.14
N LEU A 733 -21.38 29.03 -10.23
CA LEU A 733 -21.95 29.86 -9.17
C LEU A 733 -23.49 29.80 -9.25
N PRO A 734 -24.19 29.90 -8.11
CA PRO A 734 -25.63 30.12 -8.09
C PRO A 734 -26.01 31.41 -8.83
N GLU A 735 -26.91 31.33 -9.81
CA GLU A 735 -27.40 32.51 -10.54
C GLU A 735 -28.83 32.88 -10.16
N LYS A 736 -29.66 31.86 -9.91
CA LYS A 736 -31.09 32.05 -9.63
C LYS A 736 -31.59 31.01 -8.66
N MET A 737 -32.43 31.46 -7.73
CA MET A 737 -33.17 30.59 -6.82
C MET A 737 -34.64 30.52 -7.25
N VAL A 738 -35.20 29.31 -7.26
CA VAL A 738 -36.60 29.04 -7.61
C VAL A 738 -37.22 28.22 -6.48
N THR A 739 -38.34 28.71 -5.95
CA THR A 739 -39.12 28.04 -4.92
C THR A 739 -40.43 27.51 -5.51
N ASP A 740 -40.96 26.43 -4.95
CA ASP A 740 -42.26 25.88 -5.32
C ASP A 740 -43.44 26.76 -4.88
N ILE A 741 -43.23 27.60 -3.85
CA ILE A 741 -44.18 28.60 -3.39
C ILE A 741 -43.55 30.00 -3.39
N THR A 742 -44.31 31.02 -3.80
CA THR A 742 -43.86 32.42 -3.83
C THR A 742 -44.50 33.29 -2.75
N THR A 743 -45.60 32.83 -2.17
CA THR A 743 -46.34 33.44 -1.06
C THR A 743 -47.02 32.35 -0.24
N LEU A 744 -47.06 32.48 1.08
CA LEU A 744 -47.72 31.52 1.97
C LEU A 744 -48.87 32.20 2.74
N ASN A 745 -50.10 32.01 2.26
CA ASN A 745 -51.31 32.45 2.97
C ASN A 745 -51.96 31.24 3.63
N THR A 746 -52.02 31.25 4.95
CA THR A 746 -52.49 30.09 5.73
C THR A 746 -53.12 30.55 7.05
N VAL A 747 -53.49 29.59 7.89
CA VAL A 747 -53.99 29.82 9.24
C VAL A 747 -53.05 29.23 10.28
N THR A 748 -53.23 29.62 11.55
CA THR A 748 -52.48 29.05 12.69
C THR A 748 -52.59 27.52 12.77
N GLN A 749 -51.58 26.86 13.36
CA GLN A 749 -51.47 25.40 13.54
C GLN A 749 -51.35 24.56 12.24
N LYS A 750 -50.80 25.15 11.18
CA LYS A 750 -50.43 24.44 9.94
C LYS A 750 -48.93 24.21 9.85
N THR A 751 -48.56 23.16 9.11
CA THR A 751 -47.18 22.81 8.78
C THR A 751 -47.02 22.58 7.28
N GLY A 752 -45.80 22.68 6.79
CA GLY A 752 -45.46 22.39 5.40
C GLY A 752 -43.96 22.37 5.15
N LYS A 753 -43.55 22.22 3.89
CA LYS A 753 -42.15 22.21 3.46
C LYS A 753 -42.00 23.04 2.19
N ILE A 754 -40.88 23.74 2.06
CA ILE A 754 -40.53 24.51 0.86
C ILE A 754 -39.51 23.72 0.06
N ALA A 755 -39.76 23.51 -1.23
CA ALA A 755 -38.77 22.99 -2.15
C ALA A 755 -38.03 24.15 -2.82
N VAL A 756 -36.70 24.12 -2.76
CA VAL A 756 -35.81 25.14 -3.33
C VAL A 756 -34.93 24.49 -4.39
N ASN A 757 -34.86 25.10 -5.56
CA ASN A 757 -33.95 24.73 -6.63
C ASN A 757 -33.09 25.93 -7.01
N ILE A 758 -31.77 25.75 -7.03
CA ILE A 758 -30.80 26.72 -7.51
C ILE A 758 -30.43 26.38 -8.95
N LEU A 759 -30.38 27.39 -9.82
CA LEU A 759 -29.92 27.28 -11.20
C LEU A 759 -28.56 27.97 -11.36
N PRO A 760 -27.67 27.41 -12.21
CA PRO A 760 -27.81 26.13 -12.92
C PRO A 760 -27.75 24.93 -11.94
N LYS A 761 -28.21 23.73 -12.36
CA LYS A 761 -28.35 22.56 -11.45
C LYS A 761 -27.02 22.06 -10.91
N GLU A 762 -25.94 22.40 -11.58
CA GLU A 762 -24.55 22.12 -11.27
C GLU A 762 -24.02 22.99 -10.12
N ALA A 763 -24.69 24.12 -9.82
CA ALA A 763 -24.37 24.94 -8.66
C ALA A 763 -24.80 24.26 -7.36
N SER A 764 -24.18 24.66 -6.24
CA SER A 764 -24.57 24.17 -4.91
C SER A 764 -26.04 24.44 -4.64
N GLN A 765 -26.77 23.41 -4.22
CA GLN A 765 -28.18 23.49 -3.87
C GLN A 765 -28.40 23.80 -2.37
N LYS A 766 -27.33 24.00 -1.60
CA LYS A 766 -27.40 24.26 -0.15
C LYS A 766 -27.88 25.69 0.12
N VAL A 767 -28.92 25.81 0.93
CA VAL A 767 -29.53 27.09 1.35
C VAL A 767 -29.73 27.14 2.86
N THR A 768 -29.89 28.34 3.40
CA THR A 768 -30.27 28.60 4.78
C THR A 768 -31.66 29.21 4.83
N PHE A 769 -32.49 28.74 5.77
CA PHE A 769 -33.84 29.25 6.00
C PHE A 769 -33.89 30.06 7.29
N VAL A 770 -34.49 31.25 7.25
CA VAL A 770 -34.70 32.12 8.42
C VAL A 770 -36.13 32.66 8.41
N SER A 771 -36.83 32.54 9.53
CA SER A 771 -38.09 33.27 9.74
C SER A 771 -37.80 34.66 10.30
N SER A 772 -38.38 35.70 9.69
CA SER A 772 -38.27 37.06 10.21
C SER A 772 -39.02 37.27 11.53
N ASP A 773 -40.00 36.40 11.84
CA ASP A 773 -40.74 36.41 13.10
C ASP A 773 -41.10 34.99 13.55
N PRO A 774 -40.24 34.35 14.37
CA PRO A 774 -40.49 33.04 14.95
C PRO A 774 -41.76 32.93 15.83
N SER A 775 -42.36 34.05 16.25
CA SER A 775 -43.63 34.04 17.00
C SER A 775 -44.86 33.86 16.09
N VAL A 776 -44.71 34.13 14.79
CA VAL A 776 -45.74 33.90 13.76
C VAL A 776 -45.50 32.56 13.05
N LEU A 777 -44.26 32.28 12.64
CA LEU A 777 -43.90 31.04 11.94
C LEU A 777 -42.47 30.64 12.28
N LYS A 778 -42.23 29.35 12.56
CA LYS A 778 -40.89 28.75 12.68
C LYS A 778 -40.57 27.95 11.44
N ILE A 779 -39.30 27.85 11.10
CA ILE A 779 -38.79 27.04 9.99
C ILE A 779 -37.45 26.41 10.39
N ASN A 780 -37.23 25.15 10.02
CA ASN A 780 -35.98 24.43 10.28
C ASN A 780 -35.02 24.46 9.07
N SER A 781 -33.82 23.91 9.24
CA SER A 781 -32.80 23.84 8.18
C SER A 781 -33.19 22.97 6.99
N ALA A 782 -34.17 22.07 7.13
CA ALA A 782 -34.71 21.26 6.05
C ALA A 782 -35.81 21.97 5.24
N GLY A 783 -36.14 23.23 5.59
CA GLY A 783 -37.19 24.01 4.94
C GLY A 783 -38.60 23.65 5.40
N GLU A 784 -38.73 22.91 6.52
CA GLU A 784 -40.01 22.53 7.11
C GLU A 784 -40.46 23.63 8.07
N TRP A 785 -41.69 24.11 7.90
CA TRP A 785 -42.23 25.23 8.64
C TRP A 785 -43.48 24.87 9.45
N GLU A 786 -43.70 25.60 10.55
CA GLU A 786 -44.89 25.52 11.40
C GLU A 786 -45.40 26.93 11.76
N THR A 787 -46.70 27.17 11.65
CA THR A 787 -47.31 28.44 12.06
C THR A 787 -47.62 28.43 13.55
N VAL A 788 -47.18 29.47 14.26
CA VAL A 788 -47.31 29.63 15.72
C VAL A 788 -48.42 30.63 16.07
N GLY A 789 -48.38 31.83 15.49
CA GLY A 789 -49.28 32.94 15.81
C GLY A 789 -49.85 33.62 14.56
N ALA A 790 -50.94 34.36 14.72
CA ALA A 790 -51.49 35.15 13.63
C ALA A 790 -50.68 36.42 13.42
N GLY A 791 -50.47 36.81 12.17
CA GLY A 791 -49.64 37.95 11.81
C GLY A 791 -48.97 37.76 10.45
N ASN A 792 -48.05 38.68 10.14
CA ASN A 792 -47.23 38.61 8.94
C ASN A 792 -45.81 38.23 9.32
N ALA A 793 -45.20 37.34 8.55
CA ALA A 793 -43.79 37.00 8.65
C ALA A 793 -43.20 36.85 7.25
N ASN A 794 -41.89 36.75 7.15
CA ASN A 794 -41.19 36.40 5.93
C ASN A 794 -40.33 35.16 6.18
N ILE A 795 -40.31 34.25 5.22
CA ILE A 795 -39.29 33.21 5.15
C ILE A 795 -38.21 33.72 4.19
N ILE A 796 -37.02 33.95 4.74
CA ILE A 796 -35.84 34.39 3.99
C ILE A 796 -35.02 33.14 3.69
N ILE A 797 -34.76 32.91 2.41
CA ILE A 797 -33.98 31.78 1.91
C ILE A 797 -32.73 32.35 1.25
N THR A 798 -31.56 31.96 1.74
CA THR A 798 -30.27 32.47 1.26
C THR A 798 -29.40 31.34 0.75
N SER A 799 -28.73 31.52 -0.38
CA SER A 799 -27.74 30.55 -0.89
C SER A 799 -26.52 30.50 0.03
N ASN A 800 -26.05 29.30 0.37
CA ASN A 800 -24.86 29.14 1.21
C ASN A 800 -23.54 29.44 0.48
N MET A 801 -23.59 29.59 -0.86
CA MET A 801 -22.42 29.92 -1.68
C MET A 801 -22.36 31.39 -2.07
N ASP A 802 -23.50 32.08 -2.08
CA ASP A 802 -23.62 33.50 -2.41
C ASP A 802 -24.71 34.13 -1.54
N GLU A 803 -24.29 34.82 -0.49
CA GLU A 803 -25.20 35.49 0.46
C GLU A 803 -26.04 36.59 -0.20
N THR A 804 -25.64 37.09 -1.38
CA THR A 804 -26.42 38.09 -2.12
C THR A 804 -27.61 37.47 -2.87
N LEU A 805 -27.56 36.16 -3.15
CA LEU A 805 -28.66 35.43 -3.77
C LEU A 805 -29.65 34.96 -2.70
N GLN A 806 -30.69 35.77 -2.50
CA GLN A 806 -31.78 35.53 -1.56
C GLN A 806 -33.16 35.55 -2.21
N THR A 807 -34.09 34.75 -1.69
CA THR A 807 -35.53 34.80 -2.01
C THR A 807 -36.33 35.00 -0.72
N ILE A 808 -37.32 35.89 -0.77
CA ILE A 808 -38.20 36.19 0.36
C ILE A 808 -39.60 35.70 0.02
N ILE A 809 -40.14 34.81 0.84
CA ILE A 809 -41.53 34.36 0.75
C ILE A 809 -42.34 35.12 1.81
N PRO A 810 -43.27 36.01 1.41
CA PRO A 810 -44.18 36.65 2.34
C PRO A 810 -45.17 35.62 2.90
N VAL A 811 -45.36 35.64 4.21
CA VAL A 811 -46.26 34.77 4.95
C VAL A 811 -47.34 35.61 5.62
N VAL A 812 -48.60 35.27 5.37
CA VAL A 812 -49.76 35.80 6.10
C VAL A 812 -50.42 34.63 6.83
N VAL A 813 -50.44 34.71 8.15
CA VAL A 813 -51.10 33.71 9.01
C VAL A 813 -52.32 34.36 9.64
N GLU A 814 -53.50 33.90 9.25
CA GLU A 814 -54.75 34.30 9.88
C GLU A 814 -55.08 33.39 11.06
N VAL A 815 -55.91 33.87 11.98
CA VAL A 815 -56.45 33.00 13.04
C VAL A 815 -57.39 32.00 12.38
N SER A 816 -57.12 30.70 12.55
CA SER A 816 -58.05 29.67 12.07
C SER A 816 -59.44 29.90 12.70
N ASN A 817 -60.51 29.83 11.91
CA ASN A 817 -61.88 29.92 12.46
C ASN A 817 -62.19 28.75 13.40
N ASP A 818 -61.49 27.63 13.25
CA ASP A 818 -61.51 26.48 14.17
C ASP A 818 -60.33 26.51 15.16
N ALA A 819 -59.58 27.62 15.27
CA ALA A 819 -58.44 27.73 16.17
C ALA A 819 -58.85 27.41 17.60
N LEU A 820 -58.05 26.61 18.28
CA LEU A 820 -58.19 26.39 19.71
C LEU A 820 -56.81 26.59 20.30
N THR A 821 -56.70 27.37 21.36
CA THR A 821 -55.45 27.55 22.10
C THR A 821 -55.71 27.19 23.57
N VAL A 822 -54.67 26.80 24.28
CA VAL A 822 -54.73 26.55 25.72
C VAL A 822 -53.40 26.95 26.33
N LYS A 823 -53.43 27.66 27.45
CA LYS A 823 -52.23 27.92 28.24
C LYS A 823 -51.80 26.60 28.91
N PRO A 824 -50.49 26.37 29.08
CA PRO A 824 -50.02 25.31 29.96
C PRO A 824 -50.71 25.40 31.32
N TYR A 825 -51.08 24.24 31.88
CA TYR A 825 -51.75 24.13 33.16
C TYR A 825 -50.79 23.54 34.19
N ARG A 826 -50.57 24.23 35.30
CA ARG A 826 -49.77 23.64 36.40
C ARG A 826 -50.68 22.88 37.35
N VAL A 827 -50.29 21.64 37.68
CA VAL A 827 -51.05 20.82 38.64
C VAL A 827 -51.27 21.59 39.94
N GLY A 828 -52.52 21.78 40.33
CA GLY A 828 -52.91 22.55 41.52
C GLY A 828 -53.41 23.96 41.24
N GLU A 829 -53.20 24.50 40.02
CA GLU A 829 -53.81 25.77 39.62
C GLU A 829 -55.34 25.66 39.55
N SER A 830 -56.00 26.78 39.83
CA SER A 830 -57.46 26.85 39.89
C SER A 830 -58.11 26.65 38.52
N ASP A 831 -57.46 27.04 37.43
CA ASP A 831 -58.10 27.24 36.13
C ASP A 831 -57.26 26.74 34.95
N ILE A 832 -57.92 26.15 33.94
CA ILE A 832 -57.36 25.99 32.58
C ILE A 832 -57.98 27.06 31.70
N THR A 833 -57.16 27.86 31.04
CA THR A 833 -57.63 28.97 30.18
C THR A 833 -57.03 28.90 28.78
N GLY A 834 -57.77 29.43 27.81
CA GLY A 834 -57.32 29.48 26.42
C GLY A 834 -58.23 30.36 25.58
N THR A 835 -58.05 30.30 24.26
CA THR A 835 -58.92 30.99 23.30
C THR A 835 -59.45 30.03 22.25
N PHE A 836 -60.56 30.37 21.59
CA PHE A 836 -61.20 29.58 20.55
C PHE A 836 -61.68 30.46 19.40
N GLY A 837 -61.68 29.90 18.19
CA GLY A 837 -62.08 30.55 16.95
C GLY A 837 -63.59 30.59 16.76
N SER A 838 -64.05 31.41 15.82
CA SER A 838 -65.46 31.75 15.58
C SER A 838 -66.37 30.56 15.20
N ASN A 839 -65.82 29.46 14.69
CA ASN A 839 -66.58 28.24 14.37
C ASN A 839 -66.76 27.29 15.56
N ILE A 840 -66.02 27.49 16.65
CA ILE A 840 -66.17 26.71 17.88
C ILE A 840 -67.28 27.34 18.71
N TRP A 841 -68.35 26.59 18.96
CA TRP A 841 -69.47 27.03 19.78
C TRP A 841 -69.24 26.76 21.27
N LYS A 842 -68.60 25.63 21.61
CA LYS A 842 -68.23 25.26 22.98
C LYS A 842 -66.86 24.59 23.02
N VAL A 843 -66.13 24.79 24.12
CA VAL A 843 -64.89 24.08 24.44
C VAL A 843 -65.14 23.12 25.60
N ARG A 844 -64.68 21.87 25.48
CA ARG A 844 -64.88 20.79 26.46
C ARG A 844 -63.54 20.25 26.94
N LEU A 845 -63.42 19.99 28.24
CA LEU A 845 -62.21 19.44 28.87
C LEU A 845 -62.32 17.93 28.94
N TRP A 846 -61.31 17.26 28.45
CA TRP A 846 -61.16 15.82 28.48
C TRP A 846 -59.99 15.45 29.38
N ILE A 847 -60.20 14.48 30.26
CA ILE A 847 -59.18 13.90 31.13
C ILE A 847 -59.22 12.40 30.93
N ASN A 848 -58.10 11.81 30.51
CA ASN A 848 -57.96 10.36 30.31
C ASN A 848 -59.13 9.81 29.45
N ASP A 849 -59.31 10.43 28.28
CA ASP A 849 -60.31 10.09 27.24
C ASP A 849 -61.79 10.23 27.67
N LYS A 850 -62.08 10.93 28.77
CA LYS A 850 -63.45 11.25 29.22
C LYS A 850 -63.68 12.74 29.27
N VAL A 851 -64.83 13.20 28.78
CA VAL A 851 -65.25 14.60 28.96
C VAL A 851 -65.62 14.81 30.43
N VAL A 852 -64.92 15.72 31.11
CA VAL A 852 -65.16 16.01 32.53
C VAL A 852 -65.82 17.37 32.77
N ALA A 853 -65.64 18.32 31.85
CA ALA A 853 -66.18 19.67 31.99
C ALA A 853 -66.44 20.35 30.64
N GLN A 854 -67.25 21.41 30.66
CA GLN A 854 -67.43 22.34 29.55
C GLN A 854 -67.02 23.73 30.02
N ALA A 855 -66.28 24.47 29.20
CA ALA A 855 -65.72 25.76 29.58
C ALA A 855 -66.80 26.84 29.67
N THR A 856 -66.57 27.80 30.55
CA THR A 856 -67.18 29.12 30.44
C THR A 856 -66.47 29.86 29.31
N THR A 857 -67.22 30.37 28.34
CA THR A 857 -66.70 31.06 27.15
C THR A 857 -67.10 32.53 27.16
N ASN A 858 -66.19 33.42 26.81
CA ASN A 858 -66.40 34.86 26.75
C ASN A 858 -66.59 35.34 25.31
N ALA A 859 -67.19 36.53 25.14
CA ALA A 859 -67.47 37.12 23.83
C ALA A 859 -66.21 37.52 23.04
N ASP A 860 -65.07 37.65 23.72
CA ASP A 860 -63.75 37.93 23.13
C ASP A 860 -63.04 36.68 22.59
N GLY A 861 -63.70 35.52 22.63
CA GLY A 861 -63.12 34.24 22.19
C GLY A 861 -62.24 33.56 23.22
N SER A 862 -62.18 34.03 24.48
CA SER A 862 -61.50 33.31 25.57
C SER A 862 -62.40 32.27 26.24
N TYR A 863 -61.82 31.20 26.77
CA TYR A 863 -62.54 30.22 27.57
C TYR A 863 -61.77 29.85 28.85
N GLN A 864 -62.51 29.39 29.86
CA GLN A 864 -61.99 29.00 31.17
C GLN A 864 -62.71 27.75 31.67
N PHE A 865 -61.94 26.78 32.16
CA PHE A 865 -62.41 25.69 33.02
C PHE A 865 -62.02 26.02 34.46
N ALA A 866 -62.99 26.46 35.26
CA ALA A 866 -62.78 26.69 36.67
C ALA A 866 -62.68 25.38 37.47
N ASN A 867 -61.99 25.42 38.61
CA ASN A 867 -61.71 24.27 39.47
C ASN A 867 -60.97 23.14 38.73
N ALA A 868 -60.05 23.47 37.84
CA ALA A 868 -59.25 22.52 37.08
C ALA A 868 -58.51 21.50 37.97
N SER A 869 -58.04 21.93 39.15
CA SER A 869 -57.40 21.07 40.15
C SER A 869 -58.31 19.98 40.73
N SER A 870 -59.63 20.10 40.56
CA SER A 870 -60.57 19.04 40.92
C SER A 870 -60.58 17.89 39.90
N PHE A 871 -60.13 18.14 38.67
CA PHE A 871 -60.15 17.21 37.53
C PHE A 871 -58.76 16.69 37.13
N VAL A 872 -57.75 17.55 37.08
CA VAL A 872 -56.36 17.20 36.76
C VAL A 872 -55.63 16.94 38.08
N LYS A 873 -55.23 15.69 38.33
CA LYS A 873 -54.62 15.26 39.60
C LYS A 873 -53.12 15.00 39.48
N LEU A 874 -52.67 14.59 38.30
CA LEU A 874 -51.29 14.22 38.03
C LEU A 874 -50.78 14.96 36.80
N ALA A 875 -49.47 15.25 36.76
CA ALA A 875 -48.84 15.80 35.57
C ALA A 875 -48.84 14.82 34.38
N THR A 876 -49.12 13.53 34.65
CA THR A 876 -49.28 12.47 33.66
C THR A 876 -50.71 12.30 33.17
N ASP A 877 -51.69 13.01 33.74
CA ASP A 877 -53.06 12.95 33.22
C ASP A 877 -53.07 13.43 31.76
N LYS A 878 -53.72 12.67 30.87
CA LYS A 878 -53.94 13.09 29.49
C LYS A 878 -55.04 14.14 29.49
N VAL A 879 -54.64 15.41 29.47
CA VAL A 879 -55.55 16.57 29.49
C VAL A 879 -55.67 17.14 28.08
N GLU A 880 -56.89 17.21 27.56
CA GLU A 880 -57.16 17.78 26.24
C GLU A 880 -58.34 18.74 26.31
N VAL A 881 -58.32 19.78 25.48
CA VAL A 881 -59.46 20.66 25.26
C VAL A 881 -59.96 20.47 23.84
N VAL A 882 -61.28 20.42 23.70
CA VAL A 882 -61.96 20.06 22.45
C VAL A 882 -62.99 21.10 22.12
N GLY A 883 -62.81 21.81 21.02
CA GLY A 883 -63.76 22.72 20.43
C GLY A 883 -64.78 21.98 19.57
N VAL A 884 -66.06 22.25 19.79
CA VAL A 884 -67.17 21.65 19.04
C VAL A 884 -68.10 22.71 18.46
N ASP A 885 -68.79 22.41 17.37
CA ASP A 885 -69.84 23.27 16.82
C ASP A 885 -71.20 23.10 17.51
N LYS A 886 -72.24 23.78 17.00
CA LYS A 886 -73.62 23.71 17.52
C LYS A 886 -74.24 22.32 17.44
N ALA A 887 -73.73 21.44 16.59
CA ALA A 887 -74.15 20.04 16.50
C ALA A 887 -73.26 19.11 17.36
N TYR A 888 -72.36 19.66 18.19
CA TYR A 888 -71.35 18.94 18.96
C TYR A 888 -70.34 18.16 18.12
N VAL A 889 -70.21 18.48 16.83
CA VAL A 889 -69.17 17.90 15.99
C VAL A 889 -67.84 18.55 16.37
N GLU A 890 -66.83 17.73 16.62
CA GLU A 890 -65.47 18.17 16.92
C GLU A 890 -64.91 18.99 15.76
N LYS A 891 -64.46 20.21 16.06
CA LYS A 891 -63.79 21.12 15.12
C LYS A 891 -62.30 21.15 15.32
N ASN A 892 -61.87 21.08 16.59
CA ASN A 892 -60.46 21.04 16.93
C ASN A 892 -60.27 20.41 18.31
N ARG A 893 -59.17 19.68 18.49
CA ARG A 893 -58.76 19.06 19.74
C ARG A 893 -57.28 19.32 19.90
N ILE A 894 -56.91 19.90 21.03
CA ILE A 894 -55.51 20.13 21.38
C ILE A 894 -55.25 19.57 22.78
N GLN A 895 -54.05 19.06 22.97
CA GLN A 895 -53.59 18.63 24.29
C GLN A 895 -53.21 19.86 25.12
N VAL A 896 -53.57 19.85 26.41
CA VAL A 896 -53.12 20.84 27.38
C VAL A 896 -51.74 20.43 27.90
N PRO A 897 -50.70 21.25 27.74
CA PRO A 897 -49.42 20.98 28.38
C PRO A 897 -49.60 21.04 29.89
N VAL A 898 -49.45 19.91 30.60
CA VAL A 898 -49.56 19.88 32.05
C VAL A 898 -48.16 19.96 32.67
N GLU A 899 -47.93 21.04 33.41
CA GLU A 899 -46.69 21.31 34.11
C GLU A 899 -46.80 20.95 35.61
N LYS A 900 -45.68 20.65 36.27
CA LYS A 900 -45.62 20.33 37.70
C LYS A 900 -45.74 21.62 38.55
N ALA A 901 -46.27 21.53 39.77
CA ALA A 901 -46.33 22.67 40.72
C ALA A 901 -44.91 23.16 41.10
N ALA A 902 -44.75 24.44 41.46
CA ALA A 902 -43.44 25.06 41.69
C ALA A 902 -42.63 24.47 42.87
N ASP A 903 -43.30 23.74 43.77
CA ASP A 903 -42.74 23.07 44.93
C ASP A 903 -42.84 21.53 44.83
N TYR A 904 -43.33 21.00 43.70
CA TYR A 904 -43.38 19.57 43.41
C TYR A 904 -42.00 19.07 43.00
N ASP A 905 -41.32 18.47 43.96
CA ASP A 905 -39.95 18.02 43.83
C ASP A 905 -39.93 16.53 43.49
N ALA A 906 -40.03 16.27 42.19
CA ALA A 906 -39.84 14.94 41.59
C ALA A 906 -38.46 14.81 40.95
N HIS A 907 -37.46 15.57 41.43
CA HIS A 907 -36.10 15.45 40.93
C HIS A 907 -35.61 14.02 41.19
N LEU A 908 -34.92 13.47 40.20
CA LEU A 908 -34.29 12.16 40.30
C LEU A 908 -32.97 12.29 39.55
N THR A 909 -31.89 11.93 40.22
CA THR A 909 -30.56 11.85 39.61
C THR A 909 -29.98 10.47 39.89
N ALA A 910 -29.09 10.00 39.02
CA ALA A 910 -28.29 8.82 39.26
C ALA A 910 -26.84 9.16 38.92
N SER A 911 -25.88 8.66 39.71
CA SER A 911 -24.48 8.71 39.33
C SER A 911 -24.22 7.83 38.10
N THR A 912 -23.24 8.22 37.29
CA THR A 912 -22.68 7.33 36.27
C THR A 912 -22.19 6.05 36.93
N PHE A 913 -22.54 4.91 36.36
CA PHE A 913 -22.14 3.59 36.86
C PHE A 913 -21.01 3.04 35.99
N ASN A 914 -19.88 2.67 36.59
CA ASN A 914 -18.70 2.15 35.89
C ASN A 914 -18.21 0.82 36.50
N ASP A 915 -17.17 0.27 35.87
CA ASP A 915 -16.60 -1.05 36.11
C ASP A 915 -15.95 -1.24 37.49
N THR A 916 -15.78 -0.19 38.28
CA THR A 916 -15.20 -0.24 39.63
C THR A 916 -16.24 -0.09 40.76
N MET A 917 -17.50 0.19 40.43
CA MET A 917 -18.53 0.52 41.41
C MET A 917 -19.41 -0.69 41.77
N THR A 918 -19.63 -0.91 43.07
CA THR A 918 -20.54 -1.97 43.56
C THR A 918 -21.97 -1.48 43.79
N GLN A 919 -22.11 -0.17 44.03
CA GLN A 919 -23.33 0.52 44.43
C GLN A 919 -23.70 1.61 43.42
N LEU A 920 -25.00 1.81 43.20
CA LEU A 920 -25.54 2.93 42.42
C LEU A 920 -26.27 3.87 43.37
N SER A 921 -25.96 5.16 43.30
CA SER A 921 -26.57 6.16 44.18
C SER A 921 -27.08 7.36 43.39
N GLY A 922 -27.88 8.18 44.05
CA GLY A 922 -28.45 9.36 43.46
C GLY A 922 -29.20 10.21 44.48
N THR A 923 -29.79 11.30 43.99
CA THR A 923 -30.69 12.14 44.79
C THR A 923 -32.12 12.02 44.28
N TYR A 924 -33.07 12.20 45.20
CA TYR A 924 -34.48 12.16 44.89
C TYR A 924 -35.24 13.25 45.64
N GLY A 925 -36.28 13.78 45.01
CA GLY A 925 -37.08 14.85 45.55
C GLY A 925 -38.07 14.42 46.63
N LYS A 926 -38.41 15.35 47.51
CA LYS A 926 -39.24 15.12 48.72
C LYS A 926 -40.61 14.50 48.44
N ASP A 927 -41.13 14.61 47.21
CA ASP A 927 -42.46 14.13 46.82
C ASP A 927 -42.45 12.72 46.20
N ILE A 928 -41.29 12.05 46.19
CA ILE A 928 -41.14 10.65 45.73
C ILE A 928 -41.29 9.70 46.93
N PHE A 929 -42.15 8.69 46.78
CA PHE A 929 -42.36 7.69 47.83
C PHE A 929 -41.24 6.65 47.89
N LYS A 930 -40.84 6.11 46.73
CA LYS A 930 -39.72 5.15 46.60
C LYS A 930 -38.98 5.32 45.27
N VAL A 931 -37.71 4.91 45.24
CA VAL A 931 -36.90 4.80 44.02
C VAL A 931 -36.58 3.32 43.76
N ARG A 932 -36.77 2.86 42.52
CA ARG A 932 -36.61 1.47 42.09
C ARG A 932 -35.60 1.36 40.96
N LEU A 933 -34.77 0.32 40.99
CA LEU A 933 -33.82 0.02 39.92
C LEU A 933 -34.50 -0.90 38.92
N TRP A 934 -34.42 -0.52 37.65
CA TRP A 934 -34.87 -1.30 36.51
C TRP A 934 -33.67 -1.72 35.68
N VAL A 935 -33.64 -2.99 35.31
CA VAL A 935 -32.66 -3.53 34.38
C VAL A 935 -33.40 -4.37 33.35
N ASN A 936 -33.23 -4.03 32.06
CA ASN A 936 -33.89 -4.70 30.93
C ASN A 936 -35.43 -4.79 31.13
N ASP A 937 -36.04 -3.64 31.37
CA ASP A 937 -37.49 -3.44 31.53
C ASP A 937 -38.13 -4.23 32.70
N LYS A 938 -37.33 -4.66 33.69
CA LYS A 938 -37.81 -5.29 34.93
C LYS A 938 -37.32 -4.56 36.18
N VAL A 939 -38.22 -4.38 37.16
CA VAL A 939 -37.86 -3.94 38.52
C VAL A 939 -36.99 -5.03 39.16
N VAL A 940 -35.73 -4.72 39.46
CA VAL A 940 -34.79 -5.68 40.07
C VAL A 940 -34.59 -5.46 41.56
N THR A 941 -34.68 -4.21 42.03
CA THR A 941 -34.58 -3.89 43.46
C THR A 941 -35.13 -2.50 43.77
N GLN A 942 -35.25 -2.17 45.06
CA GLN A 942 -35.69 -0.86 45.56
C GLN A 942 -34.58 -0.24 46.41
N ALA A 943 -34.40 1.08 46.31
CA ALA A 943 -33.31 1.78 46.97
C ALA A 943 -33.56 1.91 48.48
N THR A 944 -32.46 1.99 49.24
CA THR A 944 -32.46 2.52 50.59
C THR A 944 -32.44 4.04 50.51
N THR A 945 -33.49 4.69 51.01
CA THR A 945 -33.64 6.16 50.99
C THR A 945 -33.24 6.77 52.33
N LYS A 946 -32.57 7.92 52.30
CA LYS A 946 -32.15 8.69 53.49
C LYS A 946 -32.95 9.99 53.59
N ALA A 947 -33.11 10.51 54.81
CA ALA A 947 -33.90 11.72 55.09
C ALA A 947 -33.31 13.01 54.50
N ASP A 948 -32.08 12.96 53.98
CA ASP A 948 -31.37 14.06 53.32
C ASP A 948 -31.66 14.15 51.81
N GLY A 949 -32.57 13.33 51.28
CA GLY A 949 -32.91 13.31 49.85
C GLY A 949 -31.97 12.47 49.00
N THR A 950 -31.11 11.62 49.59
CA THR A 950 -30.26 10.67 48.85
C THR A 950 -30.83 9.26 48.88
N TYR A 951 -30.56 8.48 47.83
CA TYR A 951 -30.87 7.07 47.78
C TYR A 951 -29.68 6.24 47.31
N GLU A 952 -29.69 4.97 47.66
CA GLU A 952 -28.62 4.04 47.30
C GLU A 952 -29.14 2.63 47.04
N PHE A 953 -28.59 2.00 46.00
CA PHE A 953 -28.69 0.58 45.70
C PHE A 953 -27.35 -0.09 46.03
N PRO A 954 -27.16 -0.63 47.24
CA PRO A 954 -25.86 -1.12 47.70
C PRO A 954 -25.32 -2.34 46.92
N ASN A 955 -26.20 -3.04 46.19
CA ASN A 955 -25.86 -4.23 45.40
C ASN A 955 -26.20 -4.04 43.91
N ALA A 956 -26.06 -2.83 43.37
CA ALA A 956 -26.42 -2.53 41.97
C ALA A 956 -25.64 -3.39 40.96
N SER A 957 -24.36 -3.63 41.24
CA SER A 957 -23.47 -4.52 40.46
C SER A 957 -23.95 -5.98 40.36
N SER A 958 -24.86 -6.42 41.23
CA SER A 958 -25.46 -7.76 41.16
C SER A 958 -26.60 -7.86 40.13
N PHE A 959 -27.10 -6.73 39.63
CA PHE A 959 -28.22 -6.67 38.71
C PHE A 959 -27.86 -6.05 37.35
N ILE A 960 -26.92 -5.10 37.35
CA ILE A 960 -26.36 -4.46 36.15
C ILE A 960 -25.16 -5.31 35.74
N LEU A 961 -25.29 -6.10 34.67
CA LEU A 961 -24.34 -7.18 34.33
C LEU A 961 -23.54 -6.94 33.04
N LYS A 962 -24.03 -6.11 32.12
CA LYS A 962 -23.37 -5.82 30.82
C LYS A 962 -23.65 -4.39 30.34
N LYS A 963 -22.77 -3.80 29.52
CA LYS A 963 -22.94 -2.45 28.96
C LYS A 963 -24.20 -2.28 28.08
N THR A 964 -24.70 -3.37 27.49
CA THR A 964 -25.95 -3.35 26.73
C THR A 964 -27.18 -3.45 27.63
N ASP A 965 -27.03 -3.62 28.95
CA ASP A 965 -28.19 -3.62 29.85
C ASP A 965 -28.81 -2.24 29.82
N LYS A 966 -30.11 -2.20 29.58
CA LYS A 966 -30.89 -0.97 29.72
C LYS A 966 -31.14 -0.76 31.20
N VAL A 967 -30.41 0.20 31.80
CA VAL A 967 -30.43 0.47 33.24
C VAL A 967 -31.14 1.78 33.50
N GLU A 968 -32.19 1.74 34.29
CA GLU A 968 -33.02 2.91 34.58
C GLU A 968 -33.33 2.97 36.07
N VAL A 969 -33.39 4.17 36.63
CA VAL A 969 -33.94 4.39 37.97
C VAL A 969 -35.29 5.07 37.86
N VAL A 970 -36.26 4.57 38.64
CA VAL A 970 -37.66 4.93 38.54
C VAL A 970 -38.18 5.37 39.90
N ALA A 971 -38.59 6.61 39.99
CA ALA A 971 -39.31 7.17 41.12
C ALA A 971 -40.80 6.80 41.02
N VAL A 972 -41.40 6.41 42.14
CA VAL A 972 -42.82 6.05 42.22
C VAL A 972 -43.55 6.78 43.34
N ASP A 973 -44.86 6.94 43.18
CA ASP A 973 -45.75 7.49 44.20
C ASP A 973 -46.16 6.44 45.26
N SER A 974 -46.99 6.84 46.23
CA SER A 974 -47.47 5.96 47.30
C SER A 974 -48.37 4.82 46.81
N GLN A 975 -48.88 4.91 45.59
CA GLN A 975 -49.64 3.86 44.89
C GLN A 975 -48.76 3.03 43.94
N TYR A 976 -47.45 3.26 43.93
CA TYR A 976 -46.46 2.64 43.05
C TYR A 976 -46.60 2.98 41.55
N ASN A 977 -47.32 4.05 41.21
CA ASN A 977 -47.30 4.57 39.84
C ASN A 977 -45.99 5.30 39.59
N GLU A 978 -45.51 5.20 38.36
CA GLU A 978 -44.28 5.85 37.91
C GLU A 978 -44.45 7.38 37.87
N ILE A 979 -43.53 8.10 38.51
CA ILE A 979 -43.47 9.58 38.52
C ILE A 979 -42.44 10.08 37.52
N THR A 980 -41.23 9.54 37.59
CA THR A 980 -40.06 9.95 36.80
C THR A 980 -39.18 8.73 36.60
N ARG A 981 -38.68 8.55 35.38
CA ARG A 981 -37.70 7.54 34.99
C ARG A 981 -36.53 8.24 34.32
N ILE A 982 -35.32 7.87 34.68
CA ILE A 982 -34.11 8.31 34.00
C ILE A 982 -33.23 7.11 33.68
N GLU A 983 -32.55 7.17 32.54
CA GLU A 983 -31.54 6.21 32.15
C GLU A 983 -30.24 6.49 32.91
N VAL A 984 -29.58 5.43 33.35
CA VAL A 984 -28.28 5.51 34.04
C VAL A 984 -27.18 5.43 33.00
N THR A 985 -26.34 6.46 32.91
CA THR A 985 -25.17 6.44 32.05
C THR A 985 -24.20 5.36 32.51
N LEU A 986 -23.87 4.43 31.60
CA LEU A 986 -22.86 3.40 31.79
C LEU A 986 -21.56 3.86 31.10
N ASP A 987 -20.57 4.28 31.88
CA ASP A 987 -19.28 4.76 31.37
C ASP A 987 -18.19 3.68 31.48
N GLY A 988 -17.28 3.67 30.50
CA GLY A 988 -16.21 2.68 30.36
C GLY A 988 -16.44 1.65 29.25
N ASN A 989 -15.34 1.04 28.78
CA ASN A 989 -15.36 -0.19 27.98
C ASN A 989 -15.65 -1.39 28.91
N TRP A 990 -16.84 -1.37 29.50
CA TRP A 990 -17.30 -2.32 30.49
C TRP A 990 -17.80 -3.62 29.83
N ASP A 991 -16.90 -4.60 29.72
CA ASP A 991 -17.25 -6.02 29.81
C ASP A 991 -16.18 -6.80 30.61
N PRO A 992 -16.20 -6.71 31.95
CA PRO A 992 -15.25 -7.40 32.81
C PRO A 992 -15.67 -8.83 33.13
N LYS A 993 -16.80 -9.34 32.59
CA LYS A 993 -17.33 -10.67 32.97
C LYS A 993 -17.32 -11.69 31.84
N ASN A 994 -17.16 -11.25 30.59
CA ASN A 994 -17.19 -12.15 29.44
C ASN A 994 -15.92 -12.11 28.59
N LYS A 995 -14.85 -11.43 29.02
CA LYS A 995 -13.59 -11.45 28.28
C LYS A 995 -13.11 -12.89 28.14
N LEU A 996 -13.26 -13.42 26.92
CA LEU A 996 -12.81 -14.72 26.51
C LEU A 996 -11.73 -14.47 25.45
N THR A 997 -10.54 -14.99 25.67
CA THR A 997 -9.47 -14.99 24.67
C THR A 997 -9.24 -16.41 24.17
N ALA A 998 -8.70 -16.55 22.98
CA ALA A 998 -8.18 -17.81 22.46
C ALA A 998 -6.84 -17.51 21.81
N GLU A 999 -5.85 -18.36 22.06
CA GLU A 999 -4.63 -18.36 21.28
C GLU A 999 -4.92 -18.86 19.86
N ASP A 1000 -4.10 -18.47 18.89
CA ASP A 1000 -4.14 -19.06 17.54
C ASP A 1000 -3.95 -20.58 17.66
N TYR A 1001 -4.83 -21.35 17.01
CA TYR A 1001 -4.72 -22.82 16.99
C TYR A 1001 -3.98 -23.27 15.74
N PHE A 1002 -2.86 -23.97 15.95
CA PHE A 1002 -2.11 -24.60 14.86
C PHE A 1002 -2.59 -26.04 14.67
N ILE A 1003 -2.91 -26.43 13.43
CA ILE A 1003 -3.42 -27.77 13.13
C ILE A 1003 -2.44 -28.87 13.62
N GLN A 1004 -3.00 -29.93 14.22
CA GLN A 1004 -2.30 -30.98 14.98
C GLN A 1004 -1.72 -30.57 16.35
N GLY A 1005 -1.91 -29.31 16.77
CA GLY A 1005 -1.62 -28.87 18.12
C GLY A 1005 -2.34 -29.73 19.16
N SER A 1006 -1.62 -30.12 20.22
CA SER A 1006 -2.21 -30.97 21.27
C SER A 1006 -3.19 -30.21 22.18
N TYR A 1007 -3.17 -28.87 22.13
CA TYR A 1007 -3.89 -27.99 23.03
C TYR A 1007 -4.38 -26.71 22.35
N LEU A 1008 -5.51 -26.20 22.82
CA LEU A 1008 -5.99 -24.84 22.59
C LEU A 1008 -6.25 -24.24 23.95
N SER A 1009 -5.66 -23.10 24.21
CA SER A 1009 -5.77 -22.38 25.47
C SER A 1009 -6.26 -20.97 25.25
N GLY A 1010 -6.74 -20.39 26.34
CA GLY A 1010 -7.06 -18.98 26.42
C GLY A 1010 -7.39 -18.62 27.86
N THR A 1011 -7.69 -17.34 28.06
CA THR A 1011 -8.08 -16.80 29.36
C THR A 1011 -9.54 -16.42 29.38
N TYR A 1012 -10.12 -16.43 30.57
CA TYR A 1012 -11.51 -16.11 30.80
C TYR A 1012 -11.69 -15.53 32.22
N GLU A 1013 -12.57 -14.54 32.40
CA GLU A 1013 -12.81 -13.90 33.71
C GLU A 1013 -13.90 -14.61 34.55
N SER A 1014 -14.06 -14.25 35.82
CA SER A 1014 -14.60 -15.08 36.91
C SER A 1014 -16.02 -15.68 36.79
N ASP A 1015 -16.85 -15.22 35.84
CA ASP A 1015 -18.29 -15.54 35.81
C ASP A 1015 -18.66 -16.65 34.80
N ILE A 1016 -17.68 -17.30 34.17
CA ILE A 1016 -17.88 -18.40 33.20
C ILE A 1016 -17.89 -19.76 33.90
N TYR A 1017 -18.94 -20.55 33.67
CA TYR A 1017 -19.06 -21.90 34.25
C TYR A 1017 -18.19 -22.91 33.51
N LYS A 1018 -18.21 -22.90 32.17
CA LYS A 1018 -17.37 -23.74 31.29
C LYS A 1018 -17.07 -23.03 29.97
N VAL A 1019 -15.98 -23.44 29.31
CA VAL A 1019 -15.66 -23.07 27.92
C VAL A 1019 -15.77 -24.32 27.05
N ARG A 1020 -16.47 -24.21 25.91
CA ARG A 1020 -16.77 -25.29 24.97
C ARG A 1020 -16.20 -25.00 23.59
N LEU A 1021 -15.68 -26.03 22.94
CA LEU A 1021 -15.14 -25.95 21.59
C LEU A 1021 -16.24 -26.31 20.60
N TRP A 1022 -16.48 -25.41 19.65
CA TRP A 1022 -17.39 -25.61 18.53
C TRP A 1022 -16.58 -25.77 17.25
N VAL A 1023 -16.95 -26.76 16.46
CA VAL A 1023 -16.37 -27.04 15.15
C VAL A 1023 -17.52 -27.26 14.18
N ASN A 1024 -17.56 -26.46 13.11
CA ASN A 1024 -18.61 -26.51 12.07
C ASN A 1024 -20.04 -26.48 12.64
N GLY A 1025 -20.27 -25.62 13.65
CA GLY A 1025 -21.58 -25.44 14.27
C GLY A 1025 -21.99 -26.51 15.30
N ALA A 1026 -21.11 -27.46 15.64
CA ALA A 1026 -21.37 -28.48 16.65
C ALA A 1026 -20.39 -28.38 17.85
N VAL A 1027 -20.89 -28.64 19.06
CA VAL A 1027 -20.05 -28.75 20.27
C VAL A 1027 -19.27 -30.05 20.23
N VAL A 1028 -17.93 -29.99 20.18
CA VAL A 1028 -17.07 -31.17 20.07
C VAL A 1028 -16.25 -31.46 21.34
N ALA A 1029 -15.96 -30.44 22.16
CA ALA A 1029 -15.20 -30.63 23.39
C ALA A 1029 -15.54 -29.58 24.47
N GLN A 1030 -15.13 -29.85 25.71
CA GLN A 1030 -15.25 -28.93 26.84
C GLN A 1030 -13.89 -28.80 27.56
N ALA A 1031 -13.46 -27.58 27.87
CA ALA A 1031 -12.15 -27.30 28.42
C ALA A 1031 -12.05 -27.66 29.91
N SER A 1032 -10.84 -28.01 30.35
CA SER A 1032 -10.44 -27.89 31.76
C SER A 1032 -10.20 -26.42 32.09
N THR A 1033 -10.60 -26.00 33.28
CA THR A 1033 -10.64 -24.59 33.71
C THR A 1033 -9.95 -24.43 35.06
N GLU A 1034 -8.99 -23.51 35.19
CA GLU A 1034 -8.25 -23.23 36.43
C GLU A 1034 -7.81 -21.76 36.46
N ASN A 1035 -8.05 -21.04 37.58
CA ASN A 1035 -7.59 -19.67 37.83
C ASN A 1035 -7.77 -18.68 36.65
N GLY A 1036 -8.95 -18.64 36.03
CA GLY A 1036 -9.24 -17.72 34.91
C GLY A 1036 -8.57 -18.10 33.59
N SER A 1037 -8.10 -19.34 33.45
CA SER A 1037 -7.56 -19.90 32.21
C SER A 1037 -8.25 -21.21 31.86
N TYR A 1038 -8.46 -21.45 30.56
CA TYR A 1038 -9.01 -22.70 30.06
C TYR A 1038 -8.05 -23.39 29.10
N LYS A 1039 -8.14 -24.71 29.04
CA LYS A 1039 -7.33 -25.54 28.14
C LYS A 1039 -8.13 -26.75 27.65
N PHE A 1040 -8.23 -26.89 26.35
CA PHE A 1040 -8.68 -28.12 25.70
C PHE A 1040 -7.48 -29.06 25.47
N LYS A 1041 -7.66 -30.37 25.66
CA LYS A 1041 -6.63 -31.39 25.40
C LYS A 1041 -7.10 -32.30 24.28
N ASN A 1042 -6.15 -32.89 23.55
CA ASN A 1042 -6.39 -33.82 22.45
C ASN A 1042 -7.27 -33.22 21.34
N ILE A 1043 -7.11 -31.93 21.06
CA ILE A 1043 -7.96 -31.25 20.08
C ILE A 1043 -7.61 -31.54 18.62
N SER A 1044 -6.43 -32.12 18.38
CA SER A 1044 -6.02 -32.63 17.07
C SER A 1044 -6.97 -33.68 16.50
N SER A 1045 -7.84 -34.30 17.31
CA SER A 1045 -8.90 -35.21 16.85
C SER A 1045 -10.25 -34.53 16.55
N PHE A 1046 -10.37 -33.22 16.76
CA PHE A 1046 -11.63 -32.48 16.64
C PHE A 1046 -11.59 -31.35 15.60
N ILE A 1047 -10.41 -30.84 15.25
CA ILE A 1047 -10.25 -29.68 14.35
C ILE A 1047 -9.36 -30.08 13.17
N TYR A 1048 -9.89 -29.91 11.97
CA TYR A 1048 -9.23 -30.11 10.68
C TYR A 1048 -9.11 -28.80 9.89
N ASP A 1049 -8.37 -28.84 8.78
CA ASP A 1049 -8.20 -27.67 7.92
C ASP A 1049 -9.51 -27.29 7.24
N GLY A 1050 -9.79 -25.98 7.16
CA GLY A 1050 -11.05 -25.44 6.68
C GLY A 1050 -12.23 -25.49 7.65
N ASP A 1051 -12.06 -26.06 8.85
CA ASP A 1051 -13.10 -26.05 9.87
C ASP A 1051 -13.36 -24.64 10.42
N ALA A 1052 -14.64 -24.29 10.60
CA ALA A 1052 -15.02 -23.13 11.38
C ALA A 1052 -14.90 -23.47 12.87
N VAL A 1053 -13.85 -22.95 13.52
CA VAL A 1053 -13.54 -23.23 14.92
C VAL A 1053 -13.84 -22.02 15.79
N GLU A 1054 -14.60 -22.25 16.85
CA GLU A 1054 -15.02 -21.23 17.79
C GLU A 1054 -14.91 -21.75 19.22
N VAL A 1055 -14.56 -20.88 20.16
CA VAL A 1055 -14.67 -21.18 21.59
C VAL A 1055 -15.81 -20.39 22.19
N VAL A 1056 -16.62 -21.07 23.01
CA VAL A 1056 -17.86 -20.55 23.56
C VAL A 1056 -17.86 -20.71 25.06
N ALA A 1057 -17.88 -19.58 25.77
CA ALA A 1057 -18.11 -19.53 27.20
C ALA A 1057 -19.61 -19.70 27.49
N VAL A 1058 -19.96 -20.48 28.52
CA VAL A 1058 -21.35 -20.76 28.91
C VAL A 1058 -21.57 -20.63 30.42
N ASP A 1059 -22.80 -20.32 30.82
CA ASP A 1059 -23.23 -20.23 32.22
C ASP A 1059 -23.59 -21.61 32.81
N LYS A 1060 -24.03 -21.64 34.07
CA LYS A 1060 -24.44 -22.89 34.78
C LYS A 1060 -25.65 -23.57 34.14
N GLN A 1061 -26.40 -22.88 33.30
CA GLN A 1061 -27.54 -23.37 32.54
C GLN A 1061 -27.16 -23.72 31.09
N TYR A 1062 -25.86 -23.68 30.75
CA TYR A 1062 -25.32 -23.87 29.40
C TYR A 1062 -25.78 -22.84 28.37
N LYS A 1063 -26.29 -21.69 28.82
CA LYS A 1063 -26.57 -20.58 27.93
C LYS A 1063 -25.26 -19.92 27.52
N GLU A 1064 -25.16 -19.58 26.24
CA GLU A 1064 -24.01 -18.88 25.67
C GLU A 1064 -23.81 -17.51 26.34
N ILE A 1065 -22.58 -17.29 26.82
CA ILE A 1065 -22.12 -16.05 27.44
C ILE A 1065 -21.33 -15.23 26.41
N ASN A 1066 -20.34 -15.85 25.75
CA ASN A 1066 -19.51 -15.24 24.71
C ASN A 1066 -19.00 -16.31 23.74
N ARG A 1067 -18.83 -15.94 22.48
CA ARG A 1067 -18.32 -16.77 21.38
C ARG A 1067 -17.29 -15.97 20.62
N ILE A 1068 -16.10 -16.54 20.46
CA ILE A 1068 -15.05 -15.97 19.63
C ILE A 1068 -14.56 -17.00 18.61
N GLN A 1069 -14.22 -16.51 17.43
CA GLN A 1069 -13.60 -17.32 16.39
C GLN A 1069 -12.14 -17.58 16.75
N VAL A 1070 -11.70 -18.82 16.62
CA VAL A 1070 -10.30 -19.19 16.78
C VAL A 1070 -9.65 -19.08 15.42
N LYS A 1071 -8.54 -18.33 15.33
CA LYS A 1071 -7.72 -18.34 14.13
C LYS A 1071 -7.04 -19.70 14.02
N VAL A 1072 -7.53 -20.51 13.08
CA VAL A 1072 -6.90 -21.78 12.73
C VAL A 1072 -5.80 -21.46 11.72
N ALA A 1073 -4.56 -21.52 12.20
CA ALA A 1073 -3.40 -21.35 11.36
C ALA A 1073 -2.91 -22.74 10.90
N THR A 1074 -2.76 -22.88 9.60
CA THR A 1074 -2.02 -23.98 9.01
C THR A 1074 -0.58 -23.53 8.82
N ASP A 1075 0.36 -24.22 9.46
CA ASP A 1075 1.80 -24.07 9.15
C ASP A 1075 2.11 -24.91 7.90
N ILE A 1076 1.32 -24.69 6.84
CA ILE A 1076 1.33 -25.50 5.62
C ILE A 1076 2.54 -25.15 4.75
N ASN A 1077 3.24 -26.20 4.30
CA ASN A 1077 4.25 -26.21 3.24
C ASN A 1077 5.65 -25.62 3.51
N ARG A 1078 6.09 -25.45 4.76
CA ARG A 1078 7.47 -25.00 5.04
C ARG A 1078 8.45 -26.16 5.15
N LEU A 1079 9.31 -26.32 4.14
CA LEU A 1079 10.57 -27.05 4.23
C LEU A 1079 11.67 -25.99 4.44
N ILE A 1080 12.09 -25.79 5.69
CA ILE A 1080 13.10 -24.77 6.05
C ILE A 1080 14.42 -25.49 6.32
N ILE A 1081 15.54 -24.95 5.85
CA ILE A 1081 16.87 -25.49 6.20
C ILE A 1081 17.62 -24.49 7.09
N GLY A 1082 18.29 -25.02 8.11
CA GLY A 1082 19.36 -24.33 8.82
C GLY A 1082 20.66 -24.40 8.03
N ALA A 1083 21.02 -23.31 7.36
CA ALA A 1083 22.28 -23.10 6.61
C ALA A 1083 22.56 -24.03 5.39
N ASN A 1084 23.27 -23.50 4.38
CA ASN A 1084 23.74 -24.27 3.23
C ASN A 1084 24.71 -25.41 3.66
N TYR A 1085 24.57 -26.57 3.03
CA TYR A 1085 25.36 -27.80 3.15
C TYR A 1085 26.73 -27.55 2.50
N SER A 1086 27.77 -27.74 3.29
CA SER A 1086 29.15 -27.74 2.80
C SER A 1086 29.51 -29.14 2.33
N LEU A 1087 30.12 -29.24 1.15
CA LEU A 1087 30.58 -30.52 0.60
C LEU A 1087 31.48 -31.25 1.63
N GLY A 1088 31.17 -32.51 1.92
CA GLY A 1088 31.87 -33.32 2.92
C GLY A 1088 31.23 -33.35 4.30
N ASN A 1089 30.17 -32.57 4.55
CA ASN A 1089 29.36 -32.74 5.75
C ASN A 1089 28.63 -34.10 5.71
N LYS A 1090 28.67 -34.84 6.81
CA LYS A 1090 28.06 -36.18 6.88
C LYS A 1090 26.54 -36.17 6.88
N ALA A 1091 25.93 -35.02 7.19
CA ALA A 1091 24.50 -34.85 7.28
C ALA A 1091 24.06 -33.50 6.69
N LEU A 1092 22.87 -33.49 6.08
CA LEU A 1092 22.12 -32.28 5.75
C LEU A 1092 20.86 -32.28 6.62
N ILE A 1093 20.68 -31.22 7.42
CA ILE A 1093 19.63 -31.15 8.44
C ILE A 1093 18.71 -29.96 8.13
N GLY A 1094 17.39 -30.16 8.23
CA GLY A 1094 16.41 -29.10 8.09
C GLY A 1094 15.23 -29.26 9.05
N THR A 1095 14.27 -28.36 8.94
CA THR A 1095 12.97 -28.40 9.61
C THR A 1095 11.83 -28.49 8.59
N TYR A 1096 10.70 -29.05 8.98
CA TYR A 1096 9.59 -29.30 8.06
C TYR A 1096 8.21 -29.08 8.73
N GLY A 1097 7.24 -28.64 7.95
CA GLY A 1097 5.84 -28.49 8.38
C GLY A 1097 5.19 -29.82 8.75
N SER A 1098 4.28 -29.82 9.72
CA SER A 1098 3.65 -31.04 10.27
C SER A 1098 2.76 -31.80 9.27
N ASP A 1099 2.40 -31.17 8.15
CA ASP A 1099 1.66 -31.70 6.99
C ASP A 1099 2.50 -32.66 6.13
N ILE A 1100 3.83 -32.51 6.14
CA ILE A 1100 4.75 -33.38 5.40
C ILE A 1100 4.90 -34.72 6.15
N LYS A 1101 4.52 -35.80 5.48
CA LYS A 1101 4.58 -37.18 5.99
C LYS A 1101 5.75 -37.98 5.44
N ALA A 1102 6.34 -37.52 4.34
CA ALA A 1102 7.58 -38.05 3.81
C ALA A 1102 8.41 -36.92 3.22
N ILE A 1103 9.72 -36.99 3.39
CA ILE A 1103 10.67 -36.13 2.67
C ILE A 1103 11.54 -37.02 1.80
N LYS A 1104 11.82 -36.58 0.58
CA LYS A 1104 12.66 -37.30 -0.38
C LYS A 1104 13.77 -36.41 -0.89
N LEU A 1105 14.96 -36.98 -1.00
CA LEU A 1105 16.12 -36.33 -1.57
C LEU A 1105 16.24 -36.64 -3.06
N PHE A 1106 16.49 -35.61 -3.84
CA PHE A 1106 16.82 -35.66 -5.26
C PHE A 1106 18.19 -35.01 -5.48
N VAL A 1107 19.00 -35.62 -6.33
CA VAL A 1107 20.29 -35.06 -6.76
C VAL A 1107 20.35 -35.10 -8.28
N ASN A 1108 20.61 -33.95 -8.90
CA ASN A 1108 20.60 -33.77 -10.36
C ASN A 1108 19.30 -34.27 -11.00
N GLY A 1109 18.16 -33.95 -10.38
CA GLY A 1109 16.83 -34.35 -10.84
C GLY A 1109 16.46 -35.82 -10.62
N LYS A 1110 17.36 -36.65 -10.06
CA LYS A 1110 17.10 -38.06 -9.78
C LYS A 1110 16.80 -38.29 -8.31
N PHE A 1111 15.75 -39.06 -8.02
CA PHE A 1111 15.46 -39.53 -6.67
C PHE A 1111 16.65 -40.35 -6.15
N VAL A 1112 17.09 -40.05 -4.93
CA VAL A 1112 18.20 -40.74 -4.28
C VAL A 1112 17.72 -41.57 -3.10
N GLN A 1113 17.05 -40.94 -2.13
CA GLN A 1113 16.60 -41.62 -0.92
C GLN A 1113 15.41 -40.92 -0.26
N ASP A 1114 14.65 -41.68 0.53
CA ASP A 1114 13.77 -41.12 1.54
C ASP A 1114 14.61 -40.55 2.70
N VAL A 1115 14.09 -39.51 3.34
CA VAL A 1115 14.78 -38.74 4.37
C VAL A 1115 14.19 -39.04 5.75
N THR A 1116 15.06 -39.21 6.74
CA THR A 1116 14.66 -39.51 8.11
C THR A 1116 14.00 -38.30 8.75
N LEU A 1117 12.81 -38.50 9.33
CA LEU A 1117 12.03 -37.45 10.00
C LEU A 1117 12.07 -37.62 11.53
N ASP A 1118 12.44 -36.56 12.25
CA ASP A 1118 12.14 -36.39 13.68
C ASP A 1118 10.78 -35.71 13.80
N THR A 1119 9.74 -36.51 14.02
CA THR A 1119 8.35 -36.05 14.12
C THR A 1119 8.05 -35.31 15.43
N ALA A 1120 8.92 -35.43 16.44
CA ALA A 1120 8.75 -34.73 17.72
C ALA A 1120 9.29 -33.30 17.66
N LYS A 1121 10.36 -33.08 16.89
CA LYS A 1121 11.01 -31.76 16.73
C LYS A 1121 10.71 -31.08 15.40
N LEU A 1122 9.98 -31.75 14.50
CA LEU A 1122 9.72 -31.29 13.14
C LEU A 1122 11.01 -30.99 12.38
N THR A 1123 12.02 -31.86 12.55
CA THR A 1123 13.32 -31.76 11.88
C THR A 1123 13.61 -32.98 11.03
N TYR A 1124 14.32 -32.82 9.91
CA TYR A 1124 14.70 -33.93 9.05
C TYR A 1124 16.21 -34.00 8.89
N GLU A 1125 16.73 -35.21 8.67
CA GLU A 1125 18.15 -35.46 8.45
C GLU A 1125 18.35 -36.36 7.23
N VAL A 1126 19.18 -35.87 6.30
CA VAL A 1126 19.74 -36.67 5.21
C VAL A 1126 21.05 -37.26 5.70
N ASP A 1127 21.00 -38.53 6.10
CA ASP A 1127 22.20 -39.28 6.50
C ASP A 1127 23.13 -39.53 5.31
N LYS A 1128 24.43 -39.57 5.58
CA LYS A 1128 25.51 -39.85 4.62
C LYS A 1128 25.52 -38.90 3.42
N ALA A 1129 25.14 -37.66 3.64
CA ALA A 1129 25.10 -36.63 2.61
C ALA A 1129 26.45 -36.46 1.89
N ASP A 1130 27.58 -36.69 2.59
CA ASP A 1130 28.96 -36.69 2.05
C ASP A 1130 29.25 -37.78 1.02
N THR A 1131 28.44 -38.83 0.98
CA THR A 1131 28.55 -39.93 0.01
C THR A 1131 27.52 -39.84 -1.13
N ILE A 1132 26.58 -38.90 -1.03
CA ILE A 1132 25.46 -38.72 -1.96
C ILE A 1132 25.63 -37.44 -2.78
N ILE A 1133 26.01 -36.36 -2.11
CA ILE A 1133 26.30 -35.05 -2.68
C ILE A 1133 27.80 -35.02 -2.93
N LEU A 1134 28.21 -35.38 -4.14
CA LEU A 1134 29.60 -35.70 -4.48
C LEU A 1134 30.35 -34.50 -5.08
N LYS A 1135 29.61 -33.55 -5.63
CA LYS A 1135 30.17 -32.39 -6.34
C LYS A 1135 29.45 -31.12 -5.92
N LYS A 1136 30.15 -30.00 -5.95
CA LYS A 1136 29.55 -28.66 -5.78
C LYS A 1136 28.53 -28.30 -6.86
N THR A 1137 28.64 -28.94 -8.03
CA THR A 1137 27.69 -28.80 -9.14
C THR A 1137 26.45 -29.66 -8.97
N ASP A 1138 26.39 -30.54 -7.98
CA ASP A 1138 25.23 -31.39 -7.79
C ASP A 1138 24.05 -30.52 -7.34
N SER A 1139 22.98 -30.51 -8.15
CA SER A 1139 21.72 -29.86 -7.79
C SER A 1139 20.99 -30.74 -6.78
N VAL A 1140 20.96 -30.30 -5.54
CA VAL A 1140 20.35 -31.06 -4.44
C VAL A 1140 18.97 -30.47 -4.16
N CYS A 1141 17.92 -31.28 -4.26
CA CYS A 1141 16.55 -30.86 -4.01
C CYS A 1141 15.92 -31.80 -2.98
N VAL A 1142 15.26 -31.23 -1.99
CA VAL A 1142 14.53 -31.99 -0.98
C VAL A 1142 13.04 -31.69 -1.13
N LYS A 1143 12.23 -32.73 -1.32
CA LYS A 1143 10.80 -32.63 -1.61
C LYS A 1143 9.98 -33.18 -0.45
N GLY A 1144 9.00 -32.43 0.04
CA GLY A 1144 8.04 -32.83 1.06
C GLY A 1144 6.73 -33.32 0.46
N TYR A 1145 6.24 -34.45 0.95
CA TYR A 1145 5.03 -35.13 0.48
C TYR A 1145 4.03 -35.30 1.63
N ASP A 1146 2.74 -35.19 1.32
CA ASP A 1146 1.67 -35.41 2.27
C ASP A 1146 1.36 -36.91 2.50
N SER A 1147 0.32 -37.20 3.29
CA SER A 1147 -0.13 -38.57 3.58
C SER A 1147 -0.67 -39.35 2.36
N SER A 1148 -1.04 -38.66 1.28
CA SER A 1148 -1.50 -39.27 0.03
C SER A 1148 -0.35 -39.61 -0.93
N GLY A 1149 0.88 -39.17 -0.59
CA GLY A 1149 2.04 -39.26 -1.45
C GLY A 1149 2.10 -38.15 -2.50
N GLN A 1150 1.31 -37.07 -2.35
CA GLN A 1150 1.36 -35.90 -3.21
C GLN A 1150 2.46 -34.94 -2.74
N GLU A 1151 3.25 -34.41 -3.68
CA GLU A 1151 4.25 -33.39 -3.40
C GLU A 1151 3.59 -32.06 -3.02
N ILE A 1152 3.90 -31.56 -1.84
CA ILE A 1152 3.30 -30.34 -1.29
C ILE A 1152 4.29 -29.19 -1.14
N THR A 1153 5.59 -29.48 -1.08
CA THR A 1153 6.65 -28.45 -1.04
C THR A 1153 8.00 -29.01 -1.55
N GLN A 1154 8.88 -28.15 -2.03
CA GLN A 1154 10.26 -28.52 -2.37
C GLN A 1154 11.23 -27.40 -2.02
N PHE A 1155 12.47 -27.76 -1.71
CA PHE A 1155 13.55 -26.84 -1.42
C PHE A 1155 14.83 -27.24 -2.15
N ILE A 1156 15.41 -26.30 -2.90
CA ILE A 1156 16.65 -26.51 -3.65
C ILE A 1156 17.83 -25.99 -2.83
N HIS A 1157 18.87 -26.80 -2.80
CA HIS A 1157 20.00 -26.66 -1.91
C HIS A 1157 21.24 -26.27 -2.72
N GLY A 1158 21.84 -25.11 -2.40
CA GLY A 1158 23.14 -24.72 -2.93
C GLY A 1158 24.27 -25.42 -2.17
N VAL A 1159 24.98 -26.35 -2.83
CA VAL A 1159 26.12 -27.07 -2.26
C VAL A 1159 27.34 -26.12 -2.17
N LYS A 1160 27.80 -25.81 -0.95
CA LYS A 1160 28.92 -24.88 -0.68
C LYS A 1160 30.31 -25.52 -0.83
#